data_AF-A0A348XT95-F1
#
_entry.id   AF-A0A348XT95-F1
#
_cell.length_a   1.000
_cell.length_b   1.000
_cell.length_c   1.000
_cell.angle_alpha   90.00
_cell.angle_beta   90.00
_cell.angle_gamma   90.00
#
_symmetry.space_group_name_H-M   'P 1'
#
loop_
_entity.id
_entity.type
_entity.pdbx_description
1 polymer ?
#
loop_
_entity_poly.entity_id
_entity_poly.type
_entity_poly.pdbx_seq_one_letter_code
_entity_poly.pdbx_strand_id
1 'polypeptide(L)'
;MGEKKMNKKLITVILFLAAITLSACNKEKNAGYSASYETIQAGQSEDVNYQLIKQNVIYKDADSKNVVKYNKISGEKVLDNITDENEVILNLAVSGQDKIFVIVRNNLENTTMVKVYDIFGKYISQTELAMPDDNSDVYAMAADSRDNIYIASQGSLYVYSEAGELKQEYNVNEIITNVFVVPENKVYFSTFSGKEKNLYVILENGKDTEKVKSFPQQVKLLNCYNNIFYVENGKLNCYVNDSDNQTVIDLADYDLIGINLCSVEKLNDSSYIFVNEGENGIEIVSLTKKADNEAEVKKQELCIATLTTSSKYAGYVSSFNKSNKEYIIKAGKYSDDSDTRQNQINASLAGTDAPDIVEVLSGASKDTLKEYVSKGYLEGINSYIEKSDKVDLTGIIERVVEDFTIDGNLYTFPTDFSFYTLAVPADSIGDTESWTIEEFLDYCEQNPQLYIEPGWTAEDSKKCIMDMAMLNGIYGFVDFDEGTADFDNERFRDILNRINALNITPVTLSGEERSAAGDNVVWRKYIYSARDFEKLEWQNGGGRQLKLIGFPSGNERVSAGIMSYGSLVAITAASEYKDAAWEFLEAVLSRAFIESESGQFVTGKEALEATLAKEVEKEYLKDSDGNYVLDENGDKIADVTYVNGRAVEPMTTRQVDEVRTAIENAVFYNNLERDCIAIVCEEAGMLIENNRTIDETINIIQNRVQLMLDEK
;
A
#
# COMPACT_ATOMS: atom_id res chain seq x y z
N MET A 1 -28.34 -76.40 -25.50
CA MET A 1 -28.84 -76.91 -24.19
C MET A 1 -27.60 -77.12 -23.34
N GLY A 2 -27.29 -76.40 -22.26
CA GLY A 2 -28.07 -75.53 -21.40
C GLY A 2 -27.70 -75.91 -19.97
N GLU A 3 -27.14 -75.00 -19.17
CA GLU A 3 -27.09 -75.01 -17.70
C GLU A 3 -26.36 -73.72 -17.24
N LYS A 4 -27.07 -72.66 -16.84
CA LYS A 4 -27.49 -72.29 -15.46
C LYS A 4 -26.32 -72.31 -14.46
N LYS A 5 -25.88 -71.12 -14.02
CA LYS A 5 -26.22 -70.46 -12.72
C LYS A 5 -25.83 -71.34 -11.51
N MET A 6 -25.01 -70.91 -10.55
CA MET A 6 -25.16 -69.69 -9.76
C MET A 6 -24.06 -69.62 -8.66
N ASN A 7 -23.66 -68.40 -8.24
CA ASN A 7 -23.21 -67.99 -6.88
C ASN A 7 -21.91 -68.61 -6.29
N LYS A 8 -21.12 -67.94 -5.44
CA LYS A 8 -21.16 -66.63 -4.77
C LYS A 8 -19.75 -66.40 -4.18
N LYS A 9 -19.31 -65.13 -4.17
CA LYS A 9 -18.43 -64.46 -3.19
C LYS A 9 -17.51 -65.34 -2.32
N LEU A 10 -16.21 -65.25 -2.54
CA LEU A 10 -15.22 -65.25 -1.45
C LEU A 10 -13.88 -64.64 -1.90
N ILE A 11 -13.57 -63.47 -1.32
CA ILE A 11 -12.23 -62.99 -0.90
C ILE A 11 -11.20 -62.62 -2.00
N THR A 12 -11.11 -61.30 -2.18
CA THR A 12 -9.92 -60.43 -2.34
C THR A 12 -8.55 -61.09 -2.14
N VAL A 13 -7.57 -60.80 -3.02
CA VAL A 13 -6.17 -60.39 -2.72
C VAL A 13 -5.29 -60.54 -3.99
N ILE A 14 -4.44 -59.51 -4.23
CA ILE A 14 -3.31 -59.38 -5.19
C ILE A 14 -3.58 -58.72 -6.57
N LEU A 15 -3.50 -57.38 -6.55
CA LEU A 15 -2.56 -56.50 -7.28
C LEU A 15 -2.24 -56.73 -8.79
N PHE A 16 -2.58 -55.69 -9.54
CA PHE A 16 -1.76 -54.90 -10.48
C PHE A 16 -1.58 -55.31 -11.97
N LEU A 17 -1.79 -54.27 -12.79
CA LEU A 17 -1.09 -53.90 -14.03
C LEU A 17 -1.29 -54.76 -15.29
N ALA A 18 -2.12 -54.26 -16.20
CA ALA A 18 -1.70 -53.86 -17.55
C ALA A 18 -2.90 -53.31 -18.36
N ALA A 19 -2.63 -52.26 -19.14
CA ALA A 19 -3.42 -51.80 -20.29
C ALA A 19 -4.77 -51.11 -20.02
N ILE A 20 -4.71 -49.81 -19.74
CA ILE A 20 -5.64 -48.85 -20.36
C ILE A 20 -4.79 -47.88 -21.17
N THR A 21 -4.73 -48.16 -22.47
CA THR A 21 -4.16 -47.31 -23.50
C THR A 21 -5.20 -46.32 -24.00
N LEU A 22 -4.77 -45.06 -24.13
CA LEU A 22 -5.25 -44.05 -25.08
C LEU A 22 -6.72 -43.63 -24.97
N SER A 23 -6.99 -42.68 -24.08
CA SER A 23 -7.85 -41.55 -24.43
C SER A 23 -6.98 -40.30 -24.46
N ALA A 24 -6.98 -39.62 -25.61
CA ALA A 24 -6.16 -38.47 -25.89
C ALA A 24 -6.51 -37.32 -24.93
N CYS A 25 -5.65 -37.08 -23.93
CA CYS A 25 -5.43 -35.73 -23.45
C CYS A 25 -4.84 -34.95 -24.63
N ASN A 26 -5.68 -34.16 -25.31
CA ASN A 26 -5.21 -32.94 -25.97
C ASN A 26 -4.57 -32.09 -24.86
N LYS A 27 -3.27 -32.30 -24.62
CA LYS A 27 -2.45 -31.31 -23.94
C LYS A 27 -2.51 -30.06 -24.82
N GLU A 28 -3.18 -29.03 -24.31
CA GLU A 28 -3.15 -27.70 -24.88
C GLU A 28 -1.69 -27.34 -25.20
N LYS A 29 -1.44 -27.11 -26.48
CA LYS A 29 -0.25 -26.38 -26.93
C LYS A 29 -0.41 -24.96 -26.40
N ASN A 30 0.10 -24.66 -25.22
CA ASN A 30 0.30 -23.27 -24.79
C ASN A 30 1.48 -22.71 -25.59
N ALA A 31 1.17 -22.26 -26.81
CA ALA A 31 1.99 -21.43 -27.66
C ALA A 31 1.27 -20.08 -27.74
N GLY A 32 1.90 -19.00 -27.25
CA GLY A 32 1.18 -17.76 -27.06
C GLY A 32 1.68 -16.62 -27.93
N TYR A 33 2.49 -15.75 -27.34
CA TYR A 33 2.74 -14.41 -27.83
C TYR A 33 4.21 -14.00 -27.69
N SER A 34 4.68 -13.09 -28.53
CA SER A 34 5.89 -12.29 -28.35
C SER A 34 5.50 -10.98 -27.68
N ALA A 35 6.23 -10.57 -26.65
CA ALA A 35 6.04 -9.29 -25.97
C ALA A 35 7.02 -8.23 -26.48
N SER A 36 6.56 -7.00 -26.59
CA SER A 36 7.40 -5.81 -26.71
C SER A 36 7.00 -4.79 -25.64
N TYR A 37 8.00 -4.13 -25.04
CA TYR A 37 7.84 -3.24 -23.89
C TYR A 37 8.27 -1.83 -24.28
N GLU A 38 7.51 -0.84 -23.82
CA GLU A 38 7.78 0.58 -24.03
C GLU A 38 7.47 1.33 -22.73
N THR A 39 8.45 2.09 -22.21
CA THR A 39 8.30 2.86 -20.98
C THR A 39 8.08 4.33 -21.31
N ILE A 40 7.06 4.90 -20.68
CA ILE A 40 6.72 6.32 -20.76
C ILE A 40 7.01 6.93 -19.40
N GLN A 41 7.93 7.89 -19.39
CA GLN A 41 8.18 8.73 -18.22
C GLN A 41 6.93 9.60 -17.99
N ALA A 42 6.18 9.30 -16.93
CA ALA A 42 4.98 10.02 -16.55
C ALA A 42 4.99 10.18 -15.02
N GLY A 43 4.54 11.35 -14.53
CA GLY A 43 4.31 11.53 -13.10
C GLY A 43 3.27 10.51 -12.62
N GLN A 44 3.61 9.76 -11.56
CA GLN A 44 2.70 8.79 -10.96
C GLN A 44 1.59 9.53 -10.20
N SER A 45 0.36 9.02 -10.25
CA SER A 45 -0.75 9.51 -9.43
C SER A 45 -1.66 8.37 -9.04
N GLU A 46 -2.15 8.42 -7.80
CA GLU A 46 -2.93 7.36 -7.16
C GLU A 46 -4.33 7.16 -7.79
N ASP A 47 -4.80 8.11 -8.62
CA ASP A 47 -6.17 8.18 -9.16
C ASP A 47 -6.25 8.23 -10.69
N VAL A 48 -5.34 7.54 -11.39
CA VAL A 48 -5.28 7.64 -12.86
C VAL A 48 -6.21 6.63 -13.54
N ASN A 49 -7.26 7.12 -14.19
CA ASN A 49 -8.09 6.31 -15.08
C ASN A 49 -7.45 6.23 -16.48
N TYR A 50 -6.82 5.10 -16.79
CA TYR A 50 -6.20 4.84 -18.09
C TYR A 50 -7.22 4.29 -19.08
N GLN A 51 -7.46 5.01 -20.18
CA GLN A 51 -8.31 4.57 -21.27
C GLN A 51 -7.42 4.20 -22.47
N LEU A 52 -7.50 2.95 -22.91
CA LEU A 52 -6.76 2.48 -24.09
C LEU A 52 -7.70 2.32 -25.29
N ILE A 53 -7.51 3.14 -26.32
CA ILE A 53 -8.37 3.15 -27.51
C ILE A 53 -7.54 3.31 -28.78
N LYS A 54 -7.68 2.36 -29.71
CA LYS A 54 -7.07 2.42 -31.04
C LYS A 54 -5.56 2.73 -30.95
N GLN A 55 -4.87 2.09 -30.01
CA GLN A 55 -3.42 2.27 -29.73
C GLN A 55 -3.02 3.62 -29.10
N ASN A 56 -3.97 4.36 -28.54
CA ASN A 56 -3.69 5.55 -27.74
C ASN A 56 -3.94 5.23 -26.26
N VAL A 57 -2.99 5.60 -25.40
CA VAL A 57 -3.20 5.62 -23.95
C VAL A 57 -3.62 7.02 -23.57
N ILE A 58 -4.79 7.18 -22.97
CA ILE A 58 -5.30 8.47 -22.50
C ILE A 58 -5.41 8.39 -20.99
N TYR A 59 -4.80 9.33 -20.29
CA TYR A 59 -4.78 9.37 -18.84
C TYR A 59 -4.77 10.80 -18.31
N LYS A 60 -5.22 10.96 -17.07
CA LYS A 60 -5.14 12.22 -16.31
C LYS A 60 -3.76 12.31 -15.65
N ASP A 61 -3.12 13.47 -15.69
CA ASP A 61 -1.80 13.64 -15.07
C ASP A 61 -1.89 13.82 -13.54
N ALA A 62 -0.72 13.80 -12.88
CA ALA A 62 -0.65 13.81 -11.42
C ALA A 62 -1.20 15.08 -10.77
N ASP A 63 -1.00 16.23 -11.43
CA ASP A 63 -1.51 17.52 -10.95
C ASP A 63 -3.02 17.68 -11.18
N SER A 64 -3.66 16.70 -11.82
CA SER A 64 -5.09 16.70 -12.09
C SER A 64 -5.58 17.83 -12.99
N LYS A 65 -4.67 18.44 -13.77
CA LYS A 65 -4.92 19.60 -14.62
C LYS A 65 -4.85 19.28 -16.11
N ASN A 66 -4.20 18.18 -16.47
CA ASN A 66 -3.96 17.81 -17.86
C ASN A 66 -4.52 16.44 -18.19
N VAL A 67 -4.79 16.23 -19.48
CA VAL A 67 -5.09 14.90 -20.04
C VAL A 67 -3.97 14.54 -20.98
N VAL A 68 -3.13 13.60 -20.60
CA VAL A 68 -2.06 13.13 -21.48
C VAL A 68 -2.61 12.03 -22.37
N LYS A 69 -2.52 12.26 -23.69
CA LYS A 69 -2.71 11.22 -24.69
C LYS A 69 -1.33 10.81 -25.20
N TYR A 70 -1.00 9.53 -25.10
CA TYR A 70 0.17 8.94 -25.70
C TYR A 70 -0.22 8.16 -26.95
N ASN A 71 0.24 8.62 -28.12
CA ASN A 71 0.07 7.91 -29.38
C ASN A 71 1.32 7.05 -29.65
N LYS A 72 1.14 5.73 -29.80
CA LYS A 72 2.22 4.74 -30.04
C LYS A 72 3.08 5.01 -31.31
N ILE A 73 2.65 5.90 -32.20
CA ILE A 73 3.35 6.20 -33.46
C ILE A 73 4.08 7.55 -33.40
N SER A 74 3.57 8.54 -32.66
CA SER A 74 4.13 9.92 -32.66
C SER A 74 4.75 10.39 -31.34
N GLY A 75 4.45 9.75 -30.20
CA GLY A 75 4.93 10.20 -28.88
C GLY A 75 4.41 11.59 -28.47
N GLU A 76 3.33 12.06 -29.10
CA GLU A 76 2.86 13.44 -29.01
C GLU A 76 1.89 13.64 -27.83
N LYS A 77 2.15 14.65 -26.97
CA LYS A 77 1.24 15.14 -25.92
C LYS A 77 0.14 15.98 -26.57
N VAL A 78 -1.12 15.59 -26.43
CA VAL A 78 -2.22 16.17 -27.23
C VAL A 78 -3.11 17.16 -26.47
N LEU A 79 -3.27 17.04 -25.15
CA LEU A 79 -4.13 17.94 -24.35
C LEU A 79 -3.35 18.47 -23.13
N ASP A 80 -2.94 19.74 -23.19
CA ASP A 80 -2.20 20.42 -22.13
C ASP A 80 -2.99 21.63 -21.63
N ASN A 81 -2.99 21.85 -20.32
CA ASN A 81 -3.71 22.89 -19.57
C ASN A 81 -5.18 23.03 -19.97
N ILE A 82 -5.93 21.92 -19.90
CA ILE A 82 -7.37 21.93 -20.24
C ILE A 82 -8.28 22.40 -19.08
N THR A 83 -7.68 22.61 -17.90
CA THR A 83 -8.33 23.17 -16.72
C THR A 83 -7.86 24.60 -16.47
N ASP A 84 -8.77 25.45 -16.03
CA ASP A 84 -8.44 26.77 -15.49
C ASP A 84 -7.84 26.65 -14.07
N GLU A 85 -7.35 27.76 -13.51
CA GLU A 85 -6.65 27.80 -12.20
C GLU A 85 -7.45 27.18 -11.03
N ASN A 86 -8.78 27.22 -11.11
CA ASN A 86 -9.71 26.75 -10.08
C ASN A 86 -10.32 25.38 -10.40
N GLU A 87 -9.92 24.77 -11.51
CA GLU A 87 -10.52 23.54 -12.01
C GLU A 87 -9.65 22.31 -11.74
N VAL A 88 -10.30 21.18 -11.45
CA VAL A 88 -9.66 19.87 -11.28
C VAL A 88 -10.41 18.80 -12.08
N ILE A 89 -9.68 17.92 -12.76
CA ILE A 89 -10.28 16.80 -13.50
C ILE A 89 -10.74 15.73 -12.52
N LEU A 90 -12.03 15.37 -12.56
CA LEU A 90 -12.59 14.28 -11.76
C LEU A 90 -12.41 12.92 -12.45
N ASN A 91 -12.77 12.82 -13.73
CA ASN A 91 -12.67 11.57 -14.49
C ASN A 91 -12.74 11.83 -16.01
N LEU A 92 -12.46 10.80 -16.81
CA LEU A 92 -12.60 10.85 -18.26
C LEU A 92 -13.13 9.54 -18.83
N ALA A 93 -13.80 9.63 -19.97
CA ALA A 93 -14.20 8.49 -20.78
C ALA A 93 -14.12 8.83 -22.26
N VAL A 94 -14.11 7.81 -23.10
CA VAL A 94 -14.04 7.99 -24.55
C VAL A 94 -15.12 7.13 -25.20
N SER A 95 -15.84 7.71 -26.15
CA SER A 95 -16.91 7.00 -26.85
C SER A 95 -16.42 6.28 -28.11
N GLY A 96 -17.26 5.36 -28.59
CA GLY A 96 -17.04 4.69 -29.88
C GLY A 96 -17.08 5.59 -31.11
N GLN A 97 -17.43 6.86 -30.96
CA GLN A 97 -17.38 7.88 -32.01
C GLN A 97 -16.10 8.73 -31.97
N ASP A 98 -15.07 8.28 -31.24
CA ASP A 98 -13.81 8.99 -31.14
C ASP A 98 -13.95 10.39 -30.51
N LYS A 99 -14.77 10.51 -29.46
CA LYS A 99 -14.87 11.70 -28.60
C LYS A 99 -14.34 11.40 -27.19
N ILE A 100 -13.61 12.35 -26.63
CA ILE A 100 -13.11 12.33 -25.25
C ILE A 100 -14.02 13.21 -24.40
N PHE A 101 -14.60 12.65 -23.36
CA PHE A 101 -15.40 13.34 -22.35
C PHE A 101 -14.56 13.47 -21.09
N VAL A 102 -14.40 14.69 -20.59
CA VAL A 102 -13.63 15.01 -19.38
C VAL A 102 -14.57 15.69 -18.39
N ILE A 103 -14.69 15.13 -17.19
CA ILE A 103 -15.44 15.76 -16.10
C ILE A 103 -14.49 16.61 -15.28
N VAL A 104 -14.85 17.88 -15.08
CA VAL A 104 -14.03 18.88 -14.38
C VAL A 104 -14.87 19.53 -13.28
N ARG A 105 -14.31 19.71 -12.09
CA ARG A 105 -14.91 20.48 -11.00
C ARG A 105 -14.21 21.82 -10.86
N ASN A 106 -14.97 22.90 -10.82
CA ASN A 106 -14.48 24.21 -10.41
C ASN A 106 -14.63 24.36 -8.89
N ASN A 107 -13.53 24.42 -8.17
CA ASN A 107 -13.50 24.46 -6.70
C ASN A 107 -13.95 25.82 -6.13
N LEU A 108 -13.89 26.90 -6.92
CA LEU A 108 -14.33 28.23 -6.49
C LEU A 108 -15.84 28.37 -6.60
N GLU A 109 -16.40 27.92 -7.73
CA GLU A 109 -17.82 28.04 -8.05
C GLU A 109 -18.64 26.83 -7.59
N ASN A 110 -17.96 25.76 -7.19
CA ASN A 110 -18.54 24.47 -6.82
C ASN A 110 -19.41 23.84 -7.93
N THR A 111 -19.04 24.08 -9.18
CA THR A 111 -19.76 23.59 -10.37
C THR A 111 -19.02 22.40 -11.00
N THR A 112 -19.78 21.47 -11.60
CA THR A 112 -19.22 20.34 -12.35
C THR A 112 -19.54 20.48 -13.82
N MET A 113 -18.54 20.32 -14.68
CA MET A 113 -18.63 20.50 -16.13
C MET A 113 -18.23 19.21 -16.85
N VAL A 114 -18.88 18.91 -17.96
CA VAL A 114 -18.35 18.01 -18.98
C VAL A 114 -17.70 18.84 -20.08
N LYS A 115 -16.40 18.63 -20.32
CA LYS A 115 -15.67 19.16 -21.47
C LYS A 115 -15.50 18.04 -22.51
N VAL A 116 -15.80 18.34 -23.76
CA VAL A 116 -15.78 17.38 -24.87
C VAL A 116 -14.68 17.76 -25.85
N TYR A 117 -13.88 16.78 -26.23
CA TYR A 117 -12.81 16.91 -27.22
C TYR A 117 -12.97 15.81 -28.27
N ASP A 118 -12.43 16.01 -29.47
CA ASP A 118 -12.22 14.88 -30.37
C ASP A 118 -11.02 14.04 -29.91
N ILE A 119 -10.83 12.86 -30.49
CA ILE A 119 -9.66 12.02 -30.22
C ILE A 119 -8.31 12.71 -30.51
N PHE A 120 -8.28 13.79 -31.27
CA PHE A 120 -7.08 14.57 -31.56
C PHE A 120 -6.89 15.74 -30.57
N GLY A 121 -7.67 15.77 -29.49
CA GLY A 121 -7.61 16.80 -28.46
C GLY A 121 -8.13 18.16 -28.89
N LYS A 122 -8.87 18.24 -30.01
CA LYS A 122 -9.53 19.48 -30.36
C LYS A 122 -10.77 19.67 -29.50
N TYR A 123 -10.84 20.79 -28.80
CA TYR A 123 -12.03 21.19 -28.06
C TYR A 123 -13.28 21.23 -28.96
N ILE A 124 -14.36 20.62 -28.49
CA ILE A 124 -15.67 20.57 -29.16
C ILE A 124 -16.66 21.46 -28.41
N SER A 125 -16.86 21.20 -27.11
CA SER A 125 -17.88 21.88 -26.30
C SER A 125 -17.63 21.71 -24.81
N GLN A 126 -18.33 22.49 -24.00
CA GLN A 126 -18.48 22.25 -22.57
C GLN A 126 -19.91 22.48 -22.12
N THR A 127 -20.37 21.75 -21.11
CA THR A 127 -21.70 21.92 -20.54
C THR A 127 -21.68 21.63 -19.05
N GLU A 128 -22.42 22.43 -18.28
CA GLU A 128 -22.61 22.21 -16.85
C GLU A 128 -23.44 20.95 -16.63
N LEU A 129 -22.95 20.07 -15.75
CA LEU A 129 -23.65 18.87 -15.33
C LEU A 129 -24.38 19.15 -14.03
N ALA A 130 -25.70 18.95 -14.05
CA ALA A 130 -26.52 18.95 -12.85
C ALA A 130 -26.28 17.66 -12.05
N MET A 131 -25.18 17.65 -11.29
CA MET A 131 -24.89 16.57 -10.34
C MET A 131 -25.85 16.65 -9.14
N PRO A 132 -26.20 15.52 -8.51
CA PRO A 132 -27.13 15.51 -7.37
C PRO A 132 -26.64 16.26 -6.13
N ASP A 133 -25.32 16.40 -5.97
CA ASP A 133 -24.64 17.12 -4.90
C ASP A 133 -23.34 17.72 -5.44
N ASP A 134 -23.07 18.98 -5.10
CA ASP A 134 -21.96 19.77 -5.58
C ASP A 134 -20.58 19.17 -5.19
N ASN A 135 -20.53 18.40 -4.09
CA ASN A 135 -19.33 17.70 -3.60
C ASN A 135 -19.19 16.23 -4.07
N SER A 136 -20.00 15.79 -5.04
CA SER A 136 -20.02 14.39 -5.51
C SER A 136 -18.76 13.95 -6.25
N ASP A 137 -17.98 13.01 -5.72
CA ASP A 137 -16.85 12.40 -6.46
C ASP A 137 -17.34 11.52 -7.62
N VAL A 138 -16.52 11.37 -8.66
CA VAL A 138 -16.79 10.51 -9.83
C VAL A 138 -15.89 9.28 -9.77
N TYR A 139 -16.42 8.19 -9.20
CA TYR A 139 -15.66 6.96 -8.95
C TYR A 139 -15.36 6.15 -10.22
N ALA A 140 -16.28 6.16 -11.19
CA ALA A 140 -16.10 5.47 -12.46
C ALA A 140 -16.90 6.18 -13.57
N MET A 141 -16.38 6.09 -14.79
CA MET A 141 -16.98 6.72 -15.96
C MET A 141 -16.82 5.84 -17.21
N ALA A 142 -17.83 5.83 -18.07
CA ALA A 142 -17.76 5.22 -19.41
C ALA A 142 -18.64 5.98 -20.40
N ALA A 143 -18.42 5.78 -21.70
CA ALA A 143 -19.27 6.35 -22.75
C ALA A 143 -19.65 5.29 -23.80
N ASP A 144 -20.91 5.29 -24.24
CA ASP A 144 -21.38 4.36 -25.28
C ASP A 144 -21.18 4.90 -26.71
N SER A 145 -21.43 4.07 -27.73
CA SER A 145 -21.29 4.50 -29.14
C SER A 145 -22.36 5.52 -29.58
N ARG A 146 -23.32 5.85 -28.71
CA ARG A 146 -24.33 6.89 -28.91
C ARG A 146 -24.02 8.16 -28.12
N ASP A 147 -22.79 8.26 -27.59
CA ASP A 147 -22.31 9.38 -26.77
C ASP A 147 -23.15 9.60 -25.50
N ASN A 148 -23.76 8.55 -24.96
CA ASN A 148 -24.29 8.59 -23.60
C ASN A 148 -23.13 8.42 -22.62
N ILE A 149 -23.13 9.24 -21.57
CA ILE A 149 -22.08 9.30 -20.57
C ILE A 149 -22.61 8.66 -19.29
N TYR A 150 -21.91 7.64 -18.79
CA TYR A 150 -22.25 6.93 -17.57
C TYR A 150 -21.32 7.39 -16.46
N ILE A 151 -21.88 7.91 -15.36
CA ILE A 151 -21.14 8.48 -14.24
C ILE A 151 -21.57 7.76 -12.96
N ALA A 152 -20.63 7.08 -12.31
CA ALA A 152 -20.83 6.48 -11.00
C ALA A 152 -20.47 7.48 -9.91
N SER A 153 -21.45 7.79 -9.03
CA SER A 153 -21.25 8.72 -7.92
C SER A 153 -22.21 8.41 -6.77
N GLN A 154 -21.74 8.57 -5.52
CA GLN A 154 -22.50 8.39 -4.28
C GLN A 154 -23.38 7.12 -4.21
N GLY A 155 -22.93 6.01 -4.80
CA GLY A 155 -23.69 4.75 -4.83
C GLY A 155 -24.82 4.68 -5.85
N SER A 156 -24.82 5.57 -6.83
CA SER A 156 -25.75 5.60 -7.96
C SER A 156 -24.99 5.68 -9.30
N LEU A 157 -25.66 5.23 -10.36
CA LEU A 157 -25.18 5.35 -11.74
C LEU A 157 -26.08 6.33 -12.51
N TYR A 158 -25.49 7.42 -12.96
CA TYR A 158 -26.16 8.46 -13.74
C TYR A 158 -25.84 8.32 -15.21
N VAL A 159 -26.86 8.48 -16.06
CA VAL A 159 -26.70 8.48 -17.52
C VAL A 159 -27.01 9.87 -18.04
N TYR A 160 -26.02 10.53 -18.61
CA TYR A 160 -26.15 11.83 -19.26
C TYR A 160 -26.11 11.69 -20.78
N SER A 161 -26.75 12.63 -21.48
CA SER A 161 -26.54 12.83 -22.90
C SER A 161 -25.18 13.49 -23.17
N GLU A 162 -24.73 13.51 -24.43
CA GLU A 162 -23.59 14.32 -24.87
C GLU A 162 -23.73 15.80 -24.47
N ALA A 163 -24.96 16.31 -24.45
CA ALA A 163 -25.28 17.69 -24.08
C ALA A 163 -25.43 17.90 -22.56
N GLY A 164 -25.03 16.94 -21.74
CA GLY A 164 -25.09 17.04 -20.26
C GLY A 164 -26.49 16.89 -19.66
N GLU A 165 -27.49 16.47 -20.43
CA GLU A 165 -28.85 16.25 -19.92
C GLU A 165 -28.95 14.90 -19.21
N LEU A 166 -29.43 14.90 -17.96
CA LEU A 166 -29.69 13.66 -17.22
C LEU A 166 -30.84 12.87 -17.87
N LYS A 167 -30.51 11.66 -18.36
CA LYS A 167 -31.45 10.73 -18.99
C LYS A 167 -32.04 9.72 -18.02
N GLN A 168 -31.22 9.20 -17.11
CA GLN A 168 -31.59 8.10 -16.23
C GLN A 168 -30.69 8.05 -15.00
N GLU A 169 -31.24 7.56 -13.90
CA GLU A 169 -30.53 7.26 -12.65
C GLU A 169 -30.84 5.82 -12.23
N TYR A 170 -29.81 5.08 -11.83
CA TYR A 170 -29.93 3.78 -11.17
C TYR A 170 -29.42 3.91 -9.74
N ASN A 171 -30.32 3.77 -8.77
CA ASN A 171 -29.99 3.77 -7.35
C ASN A 171 -29.46 2.39 -6.94
N VAL A 172 -28.14 2.27 -6.76
CA VAL A 172 -27.47 1.00 -6.50
C VAL A 172 -27.27 0.76 -5.00
N ASN A 173 -27.12 1.82 -4.19
CA ASN A 173 -26.85 1.78 -2.75
C ASN A 173 -25.60 0.97 -2.37
N GLU A 174 -24.67 0.81 -3.31
CA GLU A 174 -23.36 0.17 -3.13
C GLU A 174 -22.32 0.99 -3.91
N ILE A 175 -21.06 0.94 -3.47
CA ILE A 175 -19.98 1.65 -4.17
C ILE A 175 -19.78 0.99 -5.54
N ILE A 176 -19.98 1.75 -6.61
CA ILE A 176 -19.72 1.32 -7.97
C ILE A 176 -18.23 1.54 -8.26
N THR A 177 -17.54 0.48 -8.65
CA THR A 177 -16.08 0.48 -8.85
C THR A 177 -15.67 0.58 -10.31
N ASN A 178 -16.50 0.10 -11.24
CA ASN A 178 -16.22 0.16 -12.67
C ASN A 178 -17.53 0.26 -13.47
N VAL A 179 -17.45 0.87 -14.65
CA VAL A 179 -18.51 0.87 -15.66
C VAL A 179 -17.91 0.41 -16.98
N PHE A 180 -18.54 -0.55 -17.64
CA PHE A 180 -18.08 -1.15 -18.89
C PHE A 180 -19.12 -0.94 -19.97
N VAL A 181 -18.68 -0.51 -21.15
CA VAL A 181 -19.50 -0.56 -22.36
C VAL A 181 -18.89 -1.58 -23.31
N VAL A 182 -19.68 -2.60 -23.64
CA VAL A 182 -19.29 -3.70 -24.53
C VAL A 182 -20.08 -3.60 -25.85
N PRO A 183 -19.75 -4.40 -26.90
CA PRO A 183 -20.44 -4.36 -28.18
C PRO A 183 -21.97 -4.42 -28.05
N GLU A 184 -22.66 -3.84 -29.04
CA GLU A 184 -24.13 -3.65 -29.03
C GLU A 184 -24.63 -2.64 -27.96
N ASN A 185 -23.74 -1.80 -27.41
CA ASN A 185 -24.05 -0.84 -26.33
C ASN A 185 -24.63 -1.51 -25.07
N LYS A 186 -24.22 -2.75 -24.79
CA LYS A 186 -24.53 -3.37 -23.51
C LYS A 186 -23.64 -2.75 -22.44
N VAL A 187 -24.26 -2.32 -21.35
CA VAL A 187 -23.57 -1.62 -20.28
C VAL A 187 -23.59 -2.48 -19.04
N TYR A 188 -22.41 -2.67 -18.45
CA TYR A 188 -22.22 -3.36 -17.20
C TYR A 188 -21.64 -2.39 -16.18
N PHE A 189 -21.88 -2.66 -14.91
CA PHE A 189 -21.20 -1.96 -13.82
C PHE A 189 -20.89 -2.95 -12.71
N SER A 190 -19.77 -2.75 -12.03
CA SER A 190 -19.42 -3.56 -10.86
C SER A 190 -19.61 -2.77 -9.58
N THR A 191 -20.08 -3.45 -8.55
CA THR A 191 -20.20 -2.91 -7.20
C THR A 191 -19.29 -3.64 -6.24
N PHE A 192 -19.00 -3.00 -5.12
CA PHE A 192 -18.33 -3.60 -3.98
C PHE A 192 -19.29 -3.69 -2.79
N SER A 193 -19.53 -4.92 -2.31
CA SER A 193 -20.37 -5.18 -1.13
C SER A 193 -19.68 -6.19 -0.22
N GLY A 194 -19.13 -5.72 0.90
CA GLY A 194 -18.50 -6.55 1.91
C GLY A 194 -17.25 -7.26 1.38
N LYS A 195 -17.35 -8.56 1.09
CA LYS A 195 -16.23 -9.43 0.64
C LYS A 195 -16.33 -9.85 -0.83
N GLU A 196 -17.30 -9.32 -1.58
CA GLU A 196 -17.51 -9.67 -2.99
C GLU A 196 -17.59 -8.43 -3.88
N LYS A 197 -17.18 -8.61 -5.14
CA LYS A 197 -17.47 -7.70 -6.24
C LYS A 197 -18.60 -8.28 -7.09
N ASN A 198 -19.66 -7.53 -7.29
CA ASN A 198 -20.82 -7.99 -8.05
C ASN A 198 -20.87 -7.28 -9.39
N LEU A 199 -21.04 -8.01 -10.48
CA LEU A 199 -21.19 -7.45 -11.82
C LEU A 199 -22.67 -7.46 -12.20
N TYR A 200 -23.16 -6.30 -12.62
CA TYR A 200 -24.53 -6.08 -13.09
C TYR A 200 -24.54 -5.69 -14.55
N VAL A 201 -25.64 -5.98 -15.24
CA VAL A 201 -25.93 -5.51 -16.60
C VAL A 201 -27.18 -4.61 -16.57
N ILE A 202 -27.18 -3.54 -17.37
CA ILE A 202 -28.38 -2.75 -17.66
C ILE A 202 -29.19 -3.51 -18.71
N LEU A 203 -30.44 -3.83 -18.40
CA LEU A 203 -31.34 -4.58 -19.30
C LEU A 203 -31.77 -3.72 -20.50
N GLU A 204 -32.20 -4.38 -21.59
CA GLU A 204 -32.61 -3.71 -22.84
C GLU A 204 -33.74 -2.68 -22.65
N ASN A 205 -34.54 -2.82 -21.59
CA ASN A 205 -35.58 -1.86 -21.26
C ASN A 205 -35.03 -0.50 -20.76
N GLY A 206 -33.72 -0.42 -20.50
CA GLY A 206 -32.99 0.77 -20.07
C GLY A 206 -33.33 1.24 -18.65
N LYS A 207 -34.07 0.45 -17.86
CA LYS A 207 -34.56 0.85 -16.53
C LYS A 207 -34.14 -0.10 -15.42
N ASP A 208 -34.07 -1.39 -15.74
CA ASP A 208 -33.77 -2.43 -14.77
C ASP A 208 -32.34 -2.91 -14.93
N THR A 209 -31.78 -3.43 -13.82
CA THR A 209 -30.43 -3.99 -13.77
C THR A 209 -30.49 -5.41 -13.23
N GLU A 210 -29.64 -6.31 -13.75
CA GLU A 210 -29.56 -7.70 -13.31
C GLU A 210 -28.13 -8.06 -12.89
N LYS A 211 -27.97 -8.74 -11.75
CA LYS A 211 -26.68 -9.30 -11.33
C LYS A 211 -26.34 -10.52 -12.18
N VAL A 212 -25.20 -10.48 -12.86
CA VAL A 212 -24.78 -11.52 -13.80
C VAL A 212 -23.60 -12.36 -13.30
N LYS A 213 -22.79 -11.84 -12.35
CA LYS A 213 -21.66 -12.58 -11.76
C LYS A 213 -21.25 -12.02 -10.39
N SER A 214 -20.76 -12.88 -9.50
CA SER A 214 -19.99 -12.50 -8.30
C SER A 214 -18.52 -12.85 -8.53
N PHE A 215 -17.63 -12.02 -8.01
CA PHE A 215 -16.20 -12.26 -7.93
C PHE A 215 -15.73 -12.12 -6.47
N PRO A 216 -14.72 -12.91 -6.05
CA PRO A 216 -13.99 -12.64 -4.81
C PRO A 216 -13.40 -11.21 -4.79
N GLN A 217 -13.29 -10.61 -3.61
CA GLN A 217 -12.78 -9.23 -3.43
C GLN A 217 -11.45 -8.95 -4.14
N GLN A 218 -10.53 -9.92 -4.13
CA GLN A 218 -9.20 -9.80 -4.70
C GLN A 218 -9.16 -9.77 -6.23
N VAL A 219 -10.25 -10.15 -6.90
CA VAL A 219 -10.29 -10.10 -8.37
C VAL A 219 -10.27 -8.65 -8.83
N LYS A 220 -9.28 -8.29 -9.65
CA LYS A 220 -9.16 -6.96 -10.24
C LYS A 220 -9.90 -6.94 -11.58
N LEU A 221 -10.97 -6.17 -11.69
CA LEU A 221 -11.61 -5.86 -12.97
C LEU A 221 -10.84 -4.72 -13.62
N LEU A 222 -10.52 -4.84 -14.90
CA LEU A 222 -9.73 -3.85 -15.64
C LEU A 222 -10.64 -2.95 -16.47
N ASN A 223 -10.41 -1.64 -16.41
CA ASN A 223 -11.05 -0.69 -17.32
C ASN A 223 -10.62 -1.02 -18.74
N CYS A 224 -11.59 -1.31 -19.60
CA CYS A 224 -11.32 -1.69 -20.97
C CYS A 224 -12.50 -1.34 -21.87
N TYR A 225 -12.18 -1.05 -23.13
CA TYR A 225 -13.17 -0.82 -24.17
C TYR A 225 -13.61 -2.15 -24.79
N ASN A 226 -14.91 -2.29 -25.08
CA ASN A 226 -15.54 -3.45 -25.74
C ASN A 226 -15.47 -4.80 -25.00
N ASN A 227 -14.80 -4.93 -23.86
CA ASN A 227 -14.64 -6.20 -23.17
C ASN A 227 -14.80 -5.99 -21.66
N ILE A 228 -14.79 -7.11 -20.92
CA ILE A 228 -14.69 -7.10 -19.46
C ILE A 228 -13.58 -8.06 -19.11
N PHE A 229 -12.39 -7.52 -18.86
CA PHE A 229 -11.23 -8.28 -18.43
C PHE A 229 -11.11 -8.27 -16.90
N TYR A 230 -10.67 -9.39 -16.36
CA TYR A 230 -10.39 -9.50 -14.93
C TYR A 230 -9.15 -10.35 -14.66
N VAL A 231 -8.43 -9.99 -13.59
CA VAL A 231 -7.26 -10.71 -13.13
C VAL A 231 -7.63 -11.55 -11.92
N GLU A 232 -7.30 -12.83 -12.00
CA GLU A 232 -7.50 -13.81 -10.94
C GLU A 232 -6.31 -14.77 -10.93
N ASN A 233 -5.65 -14.94 -9.77
CA ASN A 233 -4.50 -15.84 -9.61
C ASN A 233 -3.37 -15.61 -10.65
N GLY A 234 -3.01 -14.35 -10.89
CA GLY A 234 -1.96 -13.98 -11.86
C GLY A 234 -2.33 -14.15 -13.33
N LYS A 235 -3.59 -14.46 -13.63
CA LYS A 235 -4.07 -14.72 -14.99
C LYS A 235 -5.08 -13.69 -15.44
N LEU A 236 -4.94 -13.23 -16.68
CA LEU A 236 -5.94 -12.42 -17.35
C LEU A 236 -7.05 -13.31 -17.91
N ASN A 237 -8.30 -12.99 -17.56
CA ASN A 237 -9.51 -13.66 -18.02
C ASN A 237 -10.43 -12.63 -18.70
N CYS A 238 -11.32 -13.09 -19.59
CA CYS A 238 -12.32 -12.24 -20.26
C CYS A 238 -13.73 -12.79 -20.03
N TYR A 239 -14.73 -11.92 -19.87
CA TYR A 239 -16.09 -12.28 -19.48
C TYR A 239 -17.16 -12.29 -20.61
N VAL A 240 -16.98 -11.65 -21.78
CA VAL A 240 -18.15 -11.39 -22.68
C VAL A 240 -18.41 -12.47 -23.76
N ASN A 241 -19.66 -13.00 -23.72
CA ASN A 241 -20.43 -13.85 -24.66
C ASN A 241 -19.90 -15.24 -25.06
N ASP A 242 -20.43 -16.27 -24.38
CA ASP A 242 -20.82 -17.60 -24.87
C ASP A 242 -19.90 -18.24 -25.93
N SER A 243 -18.68 -18.59 -25.53
CA SER A 243 -18.02 -19.80 -26.02
C SER A 243 -16.91 -20.19 -25.04
N ASP A 244 -16.74 -21.49 -24.84
CA ASP A 244 -15.82 -22.18 -23.93
C ASP A 244 -14.31 -21.89 -24.13
N ASN A 245 -13.92 -20.77 -24.75
CA ASN A 245 -12.54 -20.36 -24.96
C ASN A 245 -12.20 -19.11 -24.15
N GLN A 246 -12.09 -19.27 -22.83
CA GLN A 246 -11.34 -18.31 -22.00
C GLN A 246 -9.89 -18.33 -22.49
N THR A 247 -9.48 -17.30 -23.24
CA THR A 247 -8.04 -17.09 -23.46
C THR A 247 -7.46 -16.64 -22.13
N VAL A 248 -6.77 -17.57 -21.46
CA VAL A 248 -6.05 -17.34 -20.22
C VAL A 248 -4.64 -16.89 -20.59
N ILE A 249 -4.32 -15.62 -20.36
CA ILE A 249 -2.93 -15.14 -20.44
C ILE A 249 -2.36 -15.22 -19.03
N ASP A 250 -1.35 -16.07 -18.84
CA ASP A 250 -0.54 -16.04 -17.61
C ASP A 250 0.33 -14.79 -17.66
N LEU A 251 0.03 -13.82 -16.80
CA LEU A 251 0.67 -12.50 -16.86
C LEU A 251 2.16 -12.58 -16.56
N ALA A 252 2.56 -13.52 -15.70
CA ALA A 252 3.96 -13.73 -15.33
C ALA A 252 4.82 -14.17 -16.52
N ASP A 253 4.26 -14.87 -17.51
CA ASP A 253 4.99 -15.28 -18.71
C ASP A 253 5.38 -14.07 -19.62
N TYR A 254 4.81 -12.89 -19.35
CA TYR A 254 5.04 -11.65 -20.09
C TYR A 254 5.47 -10.49 -19.18
N ASP A 255 6.02 -10.80 -18.00
CA ASP A 255 6.53 -9.83 -17.02
C ASP A 255 5.48 -8.81 -16.54
N LEU A 256 4.20 -9.18 -16.63
CA LEU A 256 3.07 -8.40 -16.18
C LEU A 256 2.63 -8.86 -14.79
N ILE A 257 2.29 -7.90 -13.94
CA ILE A 257 1.82 -8.18 -12.58
C ILE A 257 0.41 -7.63 -12.45
N GLY A 258 -0.51 -8.52 -12.07
CA GLY A 258 -1.95 -8.21 -12.03
C GLY A 258 -2.33 -6.96 -11.25
N ILE A 259 -1.64 -6.72 -10.12
CA ILE A 259 -1.92 -5.57 -9.26
C ILE A 259 -1.53 -4.23 -9.91
N ASN A 260 -0.48 -4.23 -10.75
CA ASN A 260 0.00 -3.03 -11.46
C ASN A 260 -0.74 -2.79 -12.78
N LEU A 261 -1.55 -3.74 -13.27
CA LEU A 261 -2.27 -3.58 -14.52
C LEU A 261 -3.34 -2.50 -14.41
N CYS A 262 -3.21 -1.45 -15.21
CA CYS A 262 -4.14 -0.33 -15.24
C CYS A 262 -5.29 -0.58 -16.22
N SER A 263 -4.95 -1.02 -17.44
CA SER A 263 -5.93 -1.29 -18.50
C SER A 263 -5.41 -2.32 -19.50
N VAL A 264 -6.32 -2.88 -20.29
CA VAL A 264 -6.00 -3.81 -21.37
C VAL A 264 -6.96 -3.62 -22.55
N GLU A 265 -6.43 -3.66 -23.78
CA GLU A 265 -7.23 -3.71 -25.00
C GLU A 265 -6.84 -4.95 -25.81
N LYS A 266 -7.85 -5.74 -26.19
CA LYS A 266 -7.70 -6.79 -27.19
C LYS A 266 -7.93 -6.16 -28.57
N LEU A 267 -6.85 -5.93 -29.32
CA LEU A 267 -6.94 -5.34 -30.66
C LEU A 267 -7.55 -6.32 -31.68
N ASN A 268 -7.24 -7.61 -31.54
CA ASN A 268 -7.79 -8.73 -32.32
C ASN A 268 -7.45 -10.05 -31.63
N ASP A 269 -7.83 -11.20 -32.21
CA ASP A 269 -7.58 -12.54 -31.65
C ASP A 269 -6.09 -12.93 -31.53
N SER A 270 -5.18 -12.13 -32.06
CA SER A 270 -3.74 -12.39 -32.06
C SER A 270 -2.92 -11.27 -31.43
N SER A 271 -3.54 -10.24 -30.84
CA SER A 271 -2.77 -9.17 -30.20
C SER A 271 -3.50 -8.42 -29.09
N TYR A 272 -2.75 -8.13 -28.03
CA TYR A 272 -3.19 -7.40 -26.84
C TYR A 272 -2.23 -6.23 -26.56
N ILE A 273 -2.76 -5.14 -26.00
CA ILE A 273 -1.97 -4.07 -25.40
C ILE A 273 -2.37 -3.94 -23.94
N PHE A 274 -1.38 -3.91 -23.07
CA PHE A 274 -1.53 -3.69 -21.64
C PHE A 274 -0.92 -2.34 -21.27
N VAL A 275 -1.54 -1.65 -20.32
CA VAL A 275 -0.97 -0.53 -19.60
C VAL A 275 -0.71 -1.01 -18.18
N ASN A 276 0.52 -0.82 -17.73
CA ASN A 276 0.99 -1.26 -16.43
C ASN A 276 1.69 -0.11 -15.72
N GLU A 277 1.53 0.01 -14.42
CA GLU A 277 2.36 0.87 -13.59
C GLU A 277 3.71 0.19 -13.35
N GLY A 278 4.77 0.84 -13.84
CA GLY A 278 6.15 0.42 -13.67
C GLY A 278 6.91 1.36 -12.72
N GLU A 279 8.08 0.88 -12.29
CA GLU A 279 9.01 1.59 -11.39
C GLU A 279 9.37 3.01 -11.91
N ASN A 280 9.51 3.17 -13.22
CA ASN A 280 9.93 4.42 -13.86
C ASN A 280 8.80 5.11 -14.66
N GLY A 281 7.54 4.88 -14.28
CA GLY A 281 6.36 5.46 -14.96
C GLY A 281 5.46 4.41 -15.61
N ILE A 282 4.74 4.79 -16.65
CA ILE A 282 3.77 3.91 -17.31
C ILE A 282 4.49 2.99 -18.29
N GLU A 283 4.19 1.70 -18.24
CA GLU A 283 4.69 0.72 -19.19
C GLU A 283 3.58 0.23 -20.12
N ILE A 284 3.85 0.29 -21.43
CA ILE A 284 3.01 -0.31 -22.46
C ILE A 284 3.61 -1.65 -22.85
N VAL A 285 2.84 -2.73 -22.66
CA VAL A 285 3.24 -4.07 -23.09
C VAL A 285 2.35 -4.52 -24.23
N SER A 286 2.95 -4.81 -25.39
CA SER A 286 2.23 -5.32 -26.56
C SER A 286 2.53 -6.80 -26.77
N LEU A 287 1.49 -7.62 -26.74
CA LEU A 287 1.58 -9.05 -27.04
C LEU A 287 1.09 -9.30 -28.46
N THR A 288 1.88 -10.04 -29.26
CA THR A 288 1.51 -10.47 -30.62
C THR A 288 1.72 -11.98 -30.75
N LYS A 289 0.75 -12.72 -31.28
CA LYS A 289 0.82 -14.18 -31.34
C LYS A 289 2.06 -14.64 -32.12
N LYS A 290 2.88 -15.53 -31.54
CA LYS A 290 4.10 -16.03 -32.19
C LYS A 290 3.73 -16.85 -33.43
N ALA A 291 4.58 -16.77 -34.46
CA ALA A 291 4.51 -17.73 -35.55
C ALA A 291 4.86 -19.14 -35.02
N ASP A 292 4.26 -20.19 -35.57
CA ASP A 292 4.38 -21.59 -35.10
C ASP A 292 5.83 -22.13 -35.00
N ASN A 293 6.83 -21.39 -35.49
CA ASN A 293 8.23 -21.79 -35.59
C ASN A 293 9.20 -20.95 -34.73
N GLU A 294 8.73 -20.04 -33.88
CA GLU A 294 9.63 -19.34 -32.93
C GLU A 294 9.96 -20.24 -31.73
N ALA A 295 11.26 -20.49 -31.53
CA ALA A 295 11.75 -21.25 -30.38
C ALA A 295 11.47 -20.48 -29.08
N GLU A 296 10.92 -21.17 -28.09
CA GLU A 296 10.69 -20.63 -26.75
C GLU A 296 12.01 -20.58 -25.98
N VAL A 297 12.42 -19.39 -25.53
CA VAL A 297 13.53 -19.25 -24.59
C VAL A 297 12.98 -19.61 -23.21
N LYS A 298 13.32 -20.80 -22.71
CA LYS A 298 12.91 -21.23 -21.37
C LYS A 298 13.90 -20.70 -20.33
N LYS A 299 13.45 -19.76 -19.53
CA LYS A 299 14.14 -19.32 -18.31
C LYS A 299 13.91 -20.34 -17.19
N GLN A 300 14.86 -20.46 -16.27
CA GLN A 300 14.70 -21.23 -15.04
C GLN A 300 13.84 -20.44 -14.05
N GLU A 301 12.88 -21.12 -13.41
CA GLU A 301 11.89 -20.47 -12.55
C GLU A 301 12.39 -20.41 -11.10
N LEU A 302 12.40 -19.21 -10.53
CA LEU A 302 12.52 -18.96 -9.09
C LEU A 302 11.13 -18.67 -8.52
N CYS A 303 10.86 -19.17 -7.33
CA CYS A 303 9.63 -18.91 -6.60
C CYS A 303 9.84 -17.83 -5.54
N ILE A 304 9.01 -16.77 -5.55
CA ILE A 304 8.91 -15.81 -4.46
C ILE A 304 7.61 -16.01 -3.68
N ALA A 305 7.71 -16.15 -2.36
CA ALA A 305 6.58 -16.22 -1.44
C ALA A 305 6.43 -14.90 -0.67
N THR A 306 5.32 -14.20 -0.86
CA THR A 306 5.02 -12.98 -0.11
C THR A 306 3.90 -13.25 0.90
N LEU A 307 4.05 -12.74 2.13
CA LEU A 307 3.05 -12.77 3.20
C LEU A 307 1.92 -11.80 2.89
N THR A 308 2.25 -10.66 2.29
CA THR A 308 1.30 -9.65 1.86
C THR A 308 1.04 -9.79 0.35
N THR A 309 -0.14 -9.38 -0.13
CA THR A 309 -0.36 -9.17 -1.57
C THR A 309 0.32 -7.89 -2.07
N SER A 310 1.31 -7.36 -1.34
CA SER A 310 1.81 -6.00 -1.54
C SER A 310 2.52 -5.83 -2.88
N SER A 311 2.32 -4.66 -3.46
CA SER A 311 3.00 -4.18 -4.66
C SER A 311 4.50 -3.91 -4.45
N LYS A 312 5.01 -3.90 -3.20
CA LYS A 312 6.39 -3.46 -2.87
C LYS A 312 7.43 -4.18 -3.72
N TYR A 313 7.33 -5.50 -3.85
CA TYR A 313 8.30 -6.30 -4.61
C TYR A 313 7.97 -6.45 -6.09
N ALA A 314 6.79 -6.01 -6.53
CA ALA A 314 6.33 -6.20 -7.90
C ALA A 314 7.25 -5.50 -8.92
N GLY A 315 7.66 -4.26 -8.62
CA GLY A 315 8.62 -3.52 -9.44
C GLY A 315 9.94 -4.29 -9.61
N TYR A 316 10.54 -4.73 -8.50
CA TYR A 316 11.80 -5.49 -8.51
C TYR A 316 11.70 -6.81 -9.26
N VAL A 317 10.60 -7.55 -9.08
CA VAL A 317 10.37 -8.81 -9.82
C VAL A 317 10.29 -8.53 -11.32
N SER A 318 9.57 -7.48 -11.72
CA SER A 318 9.48 -7.07 -13.13
C SER A 318 10.84 -6.67 -13.70
N SER A 319 11.59 -5.82 -12.99
CA SER A 319 12.93 -5.36 -13.41
C SER A 319 13.95 -6.50 -13.48
N PHE A 320 13.93 -7.43 -12.52
CA PHE A 320 14.74 -8.65 -12.55
C PHE A 320 14.38 -9.51 -13.76
N ASN A 321 13.09 -9.82 -13.95
CA ASN A 321 12.65 -10.70 -15.03
C ASN A 321 12.97 -10.14 -16.42
N LYS A 322 12.89 -8.81 -16.61
CA LYS A 322 13.23 -8.15 -17.87
C LYS A 322 14.73 -8.17 -18.18
N SER A 323 15.56 -7.92 -17.17
CA SER A 323 17.01 -7.84 -17.33
C SER A 323 17.69 -9.21 -17.37
N ASN A 324 17.14 -10.20 -16.67
CA ASN A 324 17.72 -11.53 -16.57
C ASN A 324 17.32 -12.42 -17.77
N LYS A 325 18.33 -13.01 -18.42
CA LYS A 325 18.15 -13.86 -19.62
C LYS A 325 18.02 -15.35 -19.28
N GLU A 326 18.43 -15.75 -18.09
CA GLU A 326 18.51 -17.14 -17.66
C GLU A 326 17.40 -17.50 -16.66
N TYR A 327 16.99 -16.56 -15.81
CA TYR A 327 16.08 -16.76 -14.70
C TYR A 327 14.82 -15.90 -14.79
N ILE A 328 13.71 -16.41 -14.24
CA ILE A 328 12.44 -15.68 -14.06
C ILE A 328 11.89 -15.95 -12.66
N ILE A 329 11.54 -14.90 -11.93
CA ILE A 329 10.87 -14.97 -10.64
C ILE A 329 9.36 -15.01 -10.88
N LYS A 330 8.69 -16.01 -10.28
CA LYS A 330 7.23 -16.19 -10.29
C LYS A 330 6.70 -16.20 -8.86
N ALA A 331 5.51 -15.66 -8.67
CA ALA A 331 4.84 -15.72 -7.38
C ALA A 331 4.44 -17.16 -7.04
N GLY A 332 4.66 -17.55 -5.79
CA GLY A 332 4.22 -18.84 -5.26
C GLY A 332 2.69 -18.96 -5.22
N LYS A 333 2.20 -20.19 -5.35
CA LYS A 333 0.76 -20.49 -5.37
C LYS A 333 0.22 -20.68 -3.96
N TYR A 334 0.05 -19.58 -3.24
CA TYR A 334 -0.48 -19.57 -1.89
C TYR A 334 -1.91 -19.00 -1.85
N SER A 335 -2.62 -19.29 -0.76
CA SER A 335 -3.98 -18.78 -0.51
C SER A 335 -4.02 -17.26 -0.51
N ASP A 336 -5.13 -16.69 -0.96
CA ASP A 336 -5.35 -15.25 -0.83
C ASP A 336 -5.60 -14.82 0.63
N ASP A 337 -6.17 -15.72 1.42
CA ASP A 337 -6.39 -15.55 2.86
C ASP A 337 -5.07 -15.50 3.64
N SER A 338 -4.81 -14.41 4.38
CA SER A 338 -3.54 -14.12 5.04
C SER A 338 -3.07 -15.22 6.00
N ASP A 339 -3.96 -15.69 6.88
CA ASP A 339 -3.61 -16.71 7.89
C ASP A 339 -3.33 -18.06 7.22
N THR A 340 -4.17 -18.43 6.25
CA THR A 340 -3.96 -19.66 5.47
C THR A 340 -2.66 -19.57 4.66
N ARG A 341 -2.37 -18.41 4.07
CA ARG A 341 -1.15 -18.15 3.30
C ARG A 341 0.10 -18.31 4.16
N GLN A 342 0.14 -17.65 5.32
CA GLN A 342 1.24 -17.75 6.26
C GLN A 342 1.50 -19.20 6.67
N ASN A 343 0.44 -19.95 6.98
CA ASN A 343 0.56 -21.37 7.33
C ASN A 343 1.09 -22.23 6.18
N GLN A 344 0.66 -21.97 4.94
CA GLN A 344 1.16 -22.67 3.76
C GLN A 344 2.63 -22.34 3.47
N ILE A 345 3.04 -21.07 3.62
CA ILE A 345 4.44 -20.64 3.48
C ILE A 345 5.29 -21.34 4.54
N ASN A 346 4.89 -21.30 5.82
CA ASN A 346 5.57 -21.98 6.91
C ASN A 346 5.72 -23.50 6.66
N ALA A 347 4.67 -24.15 6.16
CA ALA A 347 4.73 -25.57 5.80
C ALA A 347 5.66 -25.84 4.60
N SER A 348 5.69 -24.94 3.60
CA SER A 348 6.56 -25.08 2.43
C SER A 348 8.04 -24.93 2.77
N LEU A 349 8.40 -24.00 3.68
CA LEU A 349 9.77 -23.81 4.16
C LEU A 349 10.32 -25.04 4.89
N ALA A 350 9.46 -25.80 5.55
CA ALA A 350 9.82 -27.06 6.21
C ALA A 350 9.88 -28.28 5.25
N GLY A 351 9.41 -28.12 4.02
CA GLY A 351 9.24 -29.19 3.04
C GLY A 351 10.28 -29.17 1.91
N THR A 352 10.00 -29.93 0.85
CA THR A 352 10.83 -29.97 -0.37
C THR A 352 10.47 -28.88 -1.37
N ASP A 353 9.36 -28.18 -1.15
CA ASP A 353 8.77 -27.21 -2.07
C ASP A 353 8.94 -25.79 -1.54
N ALA A 354 10.03 -25.53 -0.82
CA ALA A 354 10.35 -24.22 -0.28
C ALA A 354 10.53 -23.21 -1.43
N PRO A 355 10.03 -21.96 -1.30
CA PRO A 355 10.29 -20.91 -2.27
C PRO A 355 11.78 -20.55 -2.28
N ASP A 356 12.28 -19.91 -3.33
CA ASP A 356 13.67 -19.42 -3.37
C ASP A 356 13.85 -18.13 -2.56
N ILE A 357 12.81 -17.29 -2.55
CA ILE A 357 12.76 -16.02 -1.84
C ILE A 357 11.47 -16.00 -1.00
N VAL A 358 11.56 -15.55 0.24
CA VAL A 358 10.41 -15.46 1.15
C VAL A 358 10.36 -14.11 1.85
N GLU A 359 9.18 -13.53 1.97
CA GLU A 359 8.93 -12.36 2.81
C GLU A 359 9.01 -12.79 4.29
N VAL A 360 9.92 -12.17 5.04
CA VAL A 360 10.28 -12.55 6.43
C VAL A 360 9.90 -11.50 7.45
N LEU A 361 9.34 -10.38 7.00
CA LEU A 361 8.83 -9.32 7.85
C LEU A 361 7.68 -8.61 7.15
N SER A 362 6.59 -8.37 7.88
CA SER A 362 5.61 -7.33 7.55
C SER A 362 5.34 -6.49 8.81
N GLY A 363 5.79 -5.24 8.82
CA GLY A 363 5.60 -4.33 9.96
C GLY A 363 6.73 -4.36 10.98
N ALA A 364 6.41 -4.03 12.23
CA ALA A 364 7.40 -3.58 13.21
C ALA A 364 7.91 -4.68 14.18
N SER A 365 8.10 -5.92 13.73
CA SER A 365 8.66 -7.01 14.56
C SER A 365 9.44 -8.07 13.79
N LYS A 366 10.70 -8.31 14.20
CA LYS A 366 11.64 -9.26 13.57
C LYS A 366 11.43 -10.75 13.91
N ASP A 367 10.29 -11.14 14.46
CA ASP A 367 10.15 -12.49 15.02
C ASP A 367 10.00 -13.58 13.97
N THR A 368 9.28 -13.33 12.87
CA THR A 368 9.23 -14.27 11.74
C THR A 368 10.64 -14.50 11.18
N LEU A 369 11.44 -13.44 11.06
CA LEU A 369 12.84 -13.53 10.68
C LEU A 369 13.64 -14.39 11.68
N LYS A 370 13.57 -14.10 12.99
CA LYS A 370 14.25 -14.90 14.03
C LYS A 370 13.81 -16.37 14.05
N GLU A 371 12.51 -16.62 13.89
CA GLU A 371 11.94 -17.96 13.83
C GLU A 371 12.50 -18.74 12.63
N TYR A 372 12.56 -18.11 11.46
CA TYR A 372 13.08 -18.76 10.26
C TYR A 372 14.59 -18.97 10.34
N VAL A 373 15.34 -18.04 10.93
CA VAL A 373 16.77 -18.21 11.20
C VAL A 373 17.02 -19.37 12.18
N SER A 374 16.29 -19.44 13.30
CA SER A 374 16.48 -20.50 14.31
C SER A 374 16.13 -21.89 13.77
N LYS A 375 15.22 -21.98 12.80
CA LYS A 375 14.87 -23.21 12.07
C LYS A 375 15.83 -23.54 10.91
N GLY A 376 16.77 -22.65 10.59
CA GLY A 376 17.72 -22.83 9.50
C GLY A 376 17.11 -22.69 8.10
N TYR A 377 16.01 -21.96 7.97
CA TYR A 377 15.29 -21.79 6.70
C TYR A 377 15.88 -20.72 5.79
N LEU A 378 16.75 -19.85 6.30
CA LEU A 378 17.26 -18.69 5.56
C LEU A 378 18.77 -18.82 5.28
N GLU A 379 19.18 -18.26 4.14
CA GLU A 379 20.58 -18.16 3.73
C GLU A 379 21.20 -16.88 4.31
N GLY A 380 22.38 -17.01 4.93
CA GLY A 380 23.14 -15.85 5.41
C GLY A 380 23.77 -15.07 4.25
N ILE A 381 23.65 -13.74 4.27
CA ILE A 381 24.04 -12.88 3.15
C ILE A 381 25.40 -12.18 3.30
N ASN A 382 26.09 -12.32 4.44
CA ASN A 382 27.36 -11.62 4.71
C ASN A 382 28.40 -11.79 3.59
N SER A 383 28.59 -13.03 3.11
CA SER A 383 29.58 -13.32 2.06
C SER A 383 29.22 -12.78 0.68
N TYR A 384 27.94 -12.46 0.45
CA TYR A 384 27.47 -11.82 -0.76
C TYR A 384 27.65 -10.30 -0.67
N ILE A 385 27.33 -9.71 0.50
CA ILE A 385 27.60 -8.29 0.79
C ILE A 385 29.09 -7.97 0.63
N GLU A 386 29.99 -8.81 1.16
CA GLU A 386 31.45 -8.62 1.03
C GLU A 386 31.94 -8.53 -0.43
N LYS A 387 31.16 -9.05 -1.39
CA LYS A 387 31.48 -9.04 -2.82
C LYS A 387 30.67 -8.00 -3.60
N SER A 388 29.68 -7.38 -2.98
CA SER A 388 28.79 -6.42 -3.62
C SER A 388 29.50 -5.09 -3.83
N ASP A 389 29.25 -4.45 -4.97
CA ASP A 389 29.61 -3.06 -5.23
C ASP A 389 28.42 -2.10 -5.06
N LYS A 390 27.24 -2.63 -4.69
CA LYS A 390 25.98 -1.86 -4.53
C LYS A 390 25.52 -1.74 -3.08
N VAL A 391 25.98 -2.62 -2.20
CA VAL A 391 25.56 -2.66 -0.80
C VAL A 391 26.78 -2.55 0.11
N ASP A 392 26.89 -1.42 0.83
CA ASP A 392 27.91 -1.17 1.84
C ASP A 392 27.27 -0.90 3.21
N LEU A 393 27.44 -1.83 4.15
CA LEU A 393 26.85 -1.73 5.50
C LEU A 393 27.37 -0.52 6.29
N THR A 394 28.53 0.05 5.95
CA THR A 394 29.05 1.24 6.63
C THR A 394 28.21 2.49 6.33
N GLY A 395 27.54 2.50 5.17
CA GLY A 395 26.60 3.54 4.76
C GLY A 395 25.20 3.40 5.34
N ILE A 396 24.91 2.32 6.07
CA ILE A 396 23.62 2.08 6.74
C ILE A 396 23.67 2.59 8.18
N ILE A 397 22.55 3.10 8.69
CA ILE A 397 22.37 3.45 10.11
C ILE A 397 22.78 2.26 10.99
N GLU A 398 23.72 2.47 11.91
CA GLU A 398 24.38 1.41 12.69
C GLU A 398 23.37 0.52 13.39
N ARG A 399 22.38 1.14 14.03
CA ARG A 399 21.31 0.43 14.75
C ARG A 399 20.53 -0.53 13.85
N VAL A 400 20.31 -0.19 12.58
CA VAL A 400 19.62 -1.08 11.64
C VAL A 400 20.44 -2.35 11.42
N VAL A 401 21.76 -2.20 11.25
CA VAL A 401 22.66 -3.36 11.09
C VAL A 401 22.69 -4.20 12.36
N GLU A 402 22.79 -3.57 13.53
CA GLU A 402 22.78 -4.23 14.84
C GLU A 402 21.47 -4.98 15.09
N ASP A 403 20.32 -4.34 14.86
CA ASP A 403 18.99 -4.89 15.14
C ASP A 403 18.64 -6.09 14.26
N PHE A 404 19.21 -6.17 13.05
CA PHE A 404 18.97 -7.24 12.09
C PHE A 404 20.07 -8.31 12.03
N THR A 405 21.17 -8.11 12.75
CA THR A 405 22.19 -9.15 12.91
C THR A 405 21.70 -10.20 13.91
N ILE A 406 21.59 -11.45 13.46
CA ILE A 406 21.15 -12.59 14.29
C ILE A 406 22.28 -13.61 14.33
N ASP A 407 22.78 -13.89 15.53
CA ASP A 407 23.92 -14.80 15.77
C ASP A 407 25.14 -14.48 14.88
N GLY A 408 25.43 -13.18 14.70
CA GLY A 408 26.56 -12.69 13.91
C GLY A 408 26.35 -12.70 12.39
N ASN A 409 25.17 -13.08 11.90
CA ASN A 409 24.85 -13.12 10.48
C ASN A 409 23.67 -12.19 10.14
N LEU A 410 23.73 -11.61 8.95
CA LEU A 410 22.61 -10.96 8.30
C LEU A 410 21.95 -11.92 7.33
N TYR A 411 20.64 -11.81 7.18
CA TYR A 411 19.83 -12.55 6.22
C TYR A 411 19.07 -11.61 5.28
N THR A 412 18.85 -10.37 5.74
CA THR A 412 18.23 -9.24 5.06
C THR A 412 18.34 -8.01 5.98
N PHE A 413 18.00 -6.81 5.51
CA PHE A 413 17.85 -5.61 6.33
C PHE A 413 16.85 -4.62 5.69
N PRO A 414 16.19 -3.75 6.48
CA PRO A 414 15.23 -2.77 5.96
C PRO A 414 15.89 -1.65 5.18
N THR A 415 15.25 -1.28 4.08
CA THR A 415 15.63 -0.16 3.21
C THR A 415 14.95 1.14 3.59
N ASP A 416 13.82 1.03 4.29
CA ASP A 416 12.91 2.11 4.63
C ASP A 416 12.34 1.92 6.04
N PHE A 417 12.02 3.05 6.68
CA PHE A 417 11.43 3.07 8.01
C PHE A 417 10.52 4.28 8.21
N SER A 418 9.65 4.13 9.20
CA SER A 418 8.89 5.21 9.84
C SER A 418 9.08 5.08 11.34
N PHE A 419 8.60 6.05 12.12
CA PHE A 419 8.60 5.91 13.57
C PHE A 419 7.33 6.46 14.21
N TYR A 420 6.93 5.82 15.30
CA TYR A 420 5.78 6.18 16.09
C TYR A 420 6.21 7.00 17.31
N THR A 421 5.63 8.17 17.54
CA THR A 421 6.14 9.08 18.56
C THR A 421 5.06 9.95 19.20
N LEU A 422 5.46 10.67 20.25
CA LEU A 422 4.69 11.75 20.86
C LEU A 422 5.22 13.10 20.37
N ALA A 423 4.31 13.96 19.91
CA ALA A 423 4.59 15.37 19.65
C ALA A 423 3.81 16.25 20.63
N VAL A 424 4.47 17.23 21.25
CA VAL A 424 3.86 18.13 22.25
C VAL A 424 4.18 19.58 21.95
N PRO A 425 3.36 20.56 22.36
CA PRO A 425 3.70 21.96 22.18
C PRO A 425 5.03 22.31 22.85
N ALA A 426 5.97 22.87 22.09
CA ALA A 426 7.32 23.11 22.60
C ALA A 426 7.32 24.09 23.79
N ASP A 427 6.44 25.09 23.75
CA ASP A 427 6.27 26.09 24.80
C ASP A 427 5.62 25.55 26.09
N SER A 428 4.97 24.38 26.07
CA SER A 428 4.39 23.77 27.28
C SER A 428 5.37 22.90 28.07
N ILE A 429 6.51 22.53 27.47
CA ILE A 429 7.54 21.70 28.11
C ILE A 429 8.90 22.42 28.24
N GLY A 430 9.04 23.61 27.67
CA GLY A 430 10.28 24.41 27.75
C GLY A 430 11.46 23.69 27.08
N ASP A 431 12.62 23.69 27.76
CA ASP A 431 13.86 23.10 27.26
C ASP A 431 13.96 21.58 27.52
N THR A 432 12.85 20.92 27.86
CA THR A 432 12.82 19.47 28.15
C THR A 432 13.10 18.69 26.86
N GLU A 433 14.23 17.98 26.79
CA GLU A 433 14.61 17.13 25.65
C GLU A 433 14.14 15.68 25.80
N SER A 434 13.86 15.25 27.03
CA SER A 434 13.43 13.89 27.36
C SER A 434 12.59 13.92 28.63
N TRP A 435 11.69 12.95 28.79
CA TRP A 435 10.89 12.81 30.01
C TRP A 435 10.76 11.36 30.48
N THR A 436 10.71 11.20 31.80
CA THR A 436 10.40 9.95 32.50
C THR A 436 8.88 9.71 32.54
N ILE A 437 8.46 8.51 32.94
CA ILE A 437 7.03 8.21 33.17
C ILE A 437 6.44 9.21 34.16
N GLU A 438 7.15 9.50 35.24
CA GLU A 438 6.69 10.40 36.29
C GLU A 438 6.51 11.84 35.81
N GLU A 439 7.44 12.38 35.01
CA GLU A 439 7.33 13.71 34.40
C GLU A 439 6.20 13.78 33.37
N PHE A 440 5.99 12.71 32.60
CA PHE A 440 4.85 12.59 31.71
C PHE A 440 3.51 12.58 32.48
N LEU A 441 3.45 11.90 33.63
CA LEU A 441 2.26 11.91 34.48
C LEU A 441 2.04 13.27 35.16
N ASP A 442 3.11 13.97 35.57
CA ASP A 442 3.02 15.34 36.09
C ASP A 442 2.39 16.26 35.03
N TYR A 443 2.80 16.10 33.78
CA TYR A 443 2.24 16.83 32.65
C TYR A 443 0.77 16.46 32.40
N CYS A 444 0.41 15.18 32.51
CA CYS A 444 -0.98 14.70 32.43
C CYS A 444 -1.89 15.33 33.49
N GLU A 445 -1.42 15.39 34.74
CA GLU A 445 -2.18 15.97 35.86
C GLU A 445 -2.41 17.48 35.71
N GLN A 446 -1.45 18.20 35.12
CA GLN A 446 -1.54 19.63 34.89
C GLN A 446 -2.44 20.01 33.70
N ASN A 447 -2.70 19.07 32.80
CA ASN A 447 -3.48 19.32 31.60
C ASN A 447 -4.57 18.23 31.43
N PRO A 448 -5.67 18.29 32.19
CA PRO A 448 -6.70 17.24 32.24
C PRO A 448 -7.51 17.05 30.94
N GLN A 449 -7.23 17.88 29.93
CA GLN A 449 -7.76 17.81 28.56
C GLN A 449 -6.74 17.22 27.55
N LEU A 450 -5.59 16.70 28.00
CA LEU A 450 -4.58 16.06 27.15
C LEU A 450 -5.11 14.82 26.43
N TYR A 451 -4.78 14.70 25.13
CA TYR A 451 -5.07 13.59 24.22
C TYR A 451 -6.32 12.76 24.58
N ILE A 452 -7.48 13.26 24.13
CA ILE A 452 -8.75 12.58 24.24
C ILE A 452 -9.38 12.67 22.85
N GLU A 453 -9.73 11.53 22.27
CA GLU A 453 -10.51 11.50 21.05
C GLU A 453 -11.98 11.80 21.38
N PRO A 454 -12.71 12.52 20.50
CA PRO A 454 -14.13 12.75 20.68
C PRO A 454 -14.88 11.44 20.92
N GLY A 455 -15.65 11.38 22.01
CA GLY A 455 -16.46 10.23 22.38
C GLY A 455 -15.78 9.18 23.26
N TRP A 456 -14.50 9.35 23.61
CA TRP A 456 -13.85 8.50 24.61
C TRP A 456 -14.37 8.73 26.02
N THR A 457 -14.40 7.65 26.81
CA THR A 457 -14.66 7.75 28.26
C THR A 457 -13.39 8.17 29.00
N ALA A 458 -13.54 8.55 30.28
CA ALA A 458 -12.41 8.78 31.16
C ALA A 458 -11.53 7.53 31.32
N GLU A 459 -12.13 6.34 31.31
CA GLU A 459 -11.42 5.06 31.41
C GLU A 459 -10.60 4.77 30.15
N ASP A 460 -11.16 5.02 28.95
CA ASP A 460 -10.44 4.87 27.68
C ASP A 460 -9.22 5.79 27.64
N SER A 461 -9.37 7.02 28.11
CA SER A 461 -8.28 7.99 28.18
C SER A 461 -7.17 7.53 29.14
N LYS A 462 -7.53 7.02 30.32
CA LYS A 462 -6.56 6.46 31.29
C LYS A 462 -5.82 5.25 30.73
N LYS A 463 -6.52 4.35 30.02
CA LYS A 463 -5.89 3.21 29.34
C LYS A 463 -4.91 3.67 28.27
N CYS A 464 -5.24 4.73 27.52
CA CYS A 464 -4.33 5.30 26.54
C CYS A 464 -3.10 5.94 27.18
N ILE A 465 -3.25 6.66 28.30
CA ILE A 465 -2.13 7.22 29.06
C ILE A 465 -1.23 6.10 29.60
N MET A 466 -1.81 4.99 30.07
CA MET A 466 -1.06 3.80 30.48
C MET A 466 -0.25 3.21 29.32
N ASP A 467 -0.86 3.03 28.15
CA ASP A 467 -0.17 2.57 26.94
C ASP A 467 1.00 3.49 26.57
N MET A 468 0.78 4.81 26.51
CA MET A 468 1.84 5.79 26.24
C MET A 468 2.98 5.72 27.26
N ALA A 469 2.65 5.58 28.55
CA ALA A 469 3.64 5.45 29.61
C ALA A 469 4.48 4.17 29.47
N MET A 470 3.87 3.05 29.08
CA MET A 470 4.54 1.75 29.06
C MET A 470 5.30 1.45 27.77
N LEU A 471 4.99 2.12 26.65
CA LEU A 471 5.68 1.90 25.39
C LEU A 471 7.21 1.93 25.59
N ASN A 472 7.82 3.06 25.94
CA ASN A 472 9.25 3.09 26.26
C ASN A 472 9.53 2.88 27.77
N GLY A 473 8.50 3.03 28.60
CA GLY A 473 8.58 2.84 30.05
C GLY A 473 8.85 1.41 30.50
N ILE A 474 8.55 0.41 29.67
CA ILE A 474 8.69 -1.02 30.01
C ILE A 474 10.11 -1.39 30.47
N TYR A 475 11.13 -0.74 29.90
CA TYR A 475 12.55 -0.97 30.25
C TYR A 475 12.91 -0.52 31.68
N GLY A 476 12.01 0.17 32.38
CA GLY A 476 12.12 0.46 33.81
C GLY A 476 11.72 -0.69 34.73
N PHE A 477 11.03 -1.70 34.20
CA PHE A 477 10.42 -2.80 34.96
C PHE A 477 10.79 -4.18 34.43
N VAL A 478 11.37 -4.26 33.23
CA VAL A 478 11.78 -5.51 32.61
C VAL A 478 13.23 -5.41 32.14
N ASP A 479 14.05 -6.33 32.63
CA ASP A 479 15.36 -6.64 32.05
C ASP A 479 15.19 -7.79 31.06
N PHE A 480 15.13 -7.45 29.77
CA PHE A 480 14.93 -8.41 28.69
C PHE A 480 16.17 -9.27 28.41
N ASP A 481 17.35 -8.85 28.88
CA ASP A 481 18.60 -9.59 28.73
C ASP A 481 18.70 -10.66 29.83
N GLU A 482 18.44 -10.28 31.08
CA GLU A 482 18.40 -11.21 32.22
C GLU A 482 17.08 -12.00 32.33
N GLY A 483 16.04 -11.60 31.59
CA GLY A 483 14.73 -12.25 31.59
C GLY A 483 13.98 -12.07 32.90
N THR A 484 14.07 -10.90 33.53
CA THR A 484 13.45 -10.63 34.84
C THR A 484 12.51 -9.44 34.82
N ALA A 485 11.41 -9.54 35.57
CA ALA A 485 10.45 -8.46 35.76
C ALA A 485 10.42 -7.97 37.22
N ASP A 486 10.21 -6.66 37.42
CA ASP A 486 10.11 -6.01 38.73
C ASP A 486 8.94 -5.01 38.73
N PHE A 487 7.71 -5.53 38.72
CA PHE A 487 6.48 -4.74 38.86
C PHE A 487 5.98 -4.69 40.32
N ASP A 488 6.37 -5.64 41.17
CA ASP A 488 6.02 -5.65 42.60
C ASP A 488 6.90 -4.69 43.42
N ASN A 489 6.89 -3.42 43.03
CA ASN A 489 7.61 -2.35 43.71
C ASN A 489 6.74 -1.09 43.89
N GLU A 490 7.18 -0.22 44.81
CA GLU A 490 6.46 1.01 45.15
C GLU A 490 6.36 2.00 43.99
N ARG A 491 7.33 1.98 43.06
CA ARG A 491 7.34 2.89 41.91
C ARG A 491 6.21 2.55 40.93
N PHE A 492 6.07 1.29 40.55
CA PHE A 492 5.00 0.85 39.67
C PHE A 492 3.62 1.01 40.31
N ARG A 493 3.52 0.75 41.62
CA ARG A 493 2.32 1.04 42.42
C ARG A 493 1.93 2.51 42.37
N ASP A 494 2.89 3.43 42.50
CA ASP A 494 2.64 4.86 42.38
C ASP A 494 2.11 5.23 40.99
N ILE A 495 2.74 4.75 39.93
CA ILE A 495 2.30 4.97 38.54
C ILE A 495 0.83 4.52 38.33
N LEU A 496 0.46 3.32 38.78
CA LEU A 496 -0.92 2.82 38.69
C LEU A 496 -1.90 3.71 39.46
N ASN A 497 -1.54 4.12 40.68
CA ASN A 497 -2.39 4.99 41.49
C ASN A 497 -2.58 6.36 40.84
N ARG A 498 -1.51 6.97 40.32
CA ARG A 498 -1.55 8.28 39.66
C ARG A 498 -2.46 8.24 38.43
N ILE A 499 -2.27 7.25 37.54
CA ILE A 499 -3.11 7.08 36.35
C ILE A 499 -4.57 6.86 36.75
N ASN A 500 -4.84 6.01 37.75
CA ASN A 500 -6.22 5.76 38.19
C ASN A 500 -6.86 7.00 38.83
N ALA A 501 -6.07 7.87 39.46
CA ALA A 501 -6.52 9.11 40.08
C ALA A 501 -6.66 10.30 39.10
N LEU A 502 -6.21 10.16 37.85
CA LEU A 502 -6.29 11.24 36.85
C LEU A 502 -7.73 11.74 36.68
N ASN A 503 -7.89 13.06 36.76
CA ASN A 503 -9.15 13.73 36.55
C ASN A 503 -9.33 14.06 35.06
N ILE A 504 -9.87 13.12 34.30
CA ILE A 504 -10.09 13.28 32.87
C ILE A 504 -11.41 14.00 32.59
N THR A 505 -11.37 15.07 31.80
CA THR A 505 -12.59 15.77 31.34
C THR A 505 -12.94 15.30 29.92
N PRO A 506 -14.14 14.73 29.68
CA PRO A 506 -14.56 14.35 28.35
C PRO A 506 -14.52 15.55 27.38
N VAL A 507 -14.06 15.32 26.16
CA VAL A 507 -14.03 16.35 25.11
C VAL A 507 -15.00 16.03 23.98
N THR A 508 -15.52 17.08 23.37
CA THR A 508 -16.38 16.98 22.18
C THR A 508 -15.68 17.47 20.92
N LEU A 509 -14.58 18.20 21.08
CA LEU A 509 -13.79 18.77 19.99
C LEU A 509 -12.63 17.84 19.64
N SER A 510 -12.26 17.82 18.36
CA SER A 510 -11.08 17.12 17.86
C SER A 510 -9.78 17.71 18.43
N GLY A 511 -8.68 16.97 18.33
CA GLY A 511 -7.35 17.46 18.72
C GLY A 511 -6.99 18.79 18.04
N GLU A 512 -7.33 18.94 16.76
CA GLU A 512 -7.05 20.15 15.97
C GLU A 512 -7.83 21.36 16.50
N GLU A 513 -9.14 21.19 16.74
CA GLU A 513 -10.01 22.26 17.28
C GLU A 513 -9.59 22.68 18.70
N ARG A 514 -9.21 21.72 19.55
CA ARG A 514 -8.70 22.00 20.90
C ARG A 514 -7.37 22.74 20.86
N SER A 515 -6.45 22.28 20.00
CA SER A 515 -5.18 22.97 19.79
C SER A 515 -5.39 24.40 19.29
N ALA A 516 -6.35 24.62 18.36
CA ALA A 516 -6.76 25.95 17.91
C ALA A 516 -7.40 26.80 19.02
N ALA A 517 -8.04 26.18 20.01
CA ALA A 517 -8.53 26.84 21.22
C ALA A 517 -7.43 27.13 22.26
N GLY A 518 -6.19 26.68 22.03
CA GLY A 518 -5.03 26.91 22.89
C GLY A 518 -4.72 25.76 23.86
N ASP A 519 -5.42 24.62 23.76
CA ASP A 519 -5.12 23.47 24.60
C ASP A 519 -3.76 22.86 24.27
N ASN A 520 -3.10 22.34 25.30
CA ASN A 520 -1.88 21.56 25.13
C ASN A 520 -2.26 20.14 24.70
N VAL A 521 -2.28 19.87 23.40
CA VAL A 521 -2.58 18.53 22.86
C VAL A 521 -1.29 17.73 22.72
N VAL A 522 -1.21 16.54 23.32
CA VAL A 522 -0.20 15.53 23.00
C VAL A 522 -0.66 14.79 21.75
N TRP A 523 0.17 14.71 20.72
CA TRP A 523 -0.12 14.02 19.48
C TRP A 523 0.62 12.68 19.44
N ARG A 524 -0.11 11.57 19.30
CA ARG A 524 0.46 10.22 19.17
C ARG A 524 0.40 9.83 17.68
N LYS A 525 1.51 9.95 16.94
CA LYS A 525 1.52 9.87 15.46
C LYS A 525 2.64 8.99 14.92
N TYR A 526 2.35 8.33 13.80
CA TYR A 526 3.39 7.79 12.92
C TYR A 526 3.92 8.94 12.05
N ILE A 527 5.24 9.07 12.00
CA ILE A 527 5.96 9.97 11.11
C ILE A 527 6.62 9.09 10.05
N TYR A 528 6.12 9.15 8.82
CA TYR A 528 6.63 8.42 7.68
C TYR A 528 7.69 9.23 6.94
N SER A 529 7.50 10.55 6.87
CA SER A 529 8.42 11.50 6.22
C SER A 529 8.65 12.73 7.09
N ALA A 530 9.67 13.53 6.77
CA ALA A 530 9.89 14.81 7.45
C ALA A 530 8.69 15.77 7.28
N ARG A 531 8.00 15.70 6.13
CA ARG A 531 6.80 16.48 5.83
C ARG A 531 5.61 16.16 6.73
N ASP A 532 5.51 14.94 7.25
CA ASP A 532 4.45 14.62 8.21
C ASP A 532 4.55 15.46 9.47
N PHE A 533 5.77 15.80 9.90
CA PHE A 533 5.97 16.65 11.08
C PHE A 533 5.60 18.11 10.81
N GLU A 534 5.98 18.66 9.64
CA GLU A 534 5.57 20.00 9.23
C GLU A 534 4.05 20.11 9.12
N LYS A 535 3.40 19.11 8.51
CA LYS A 535 1.95 19.00 8.43
C LYS A 535 1.31 18.92 9.82
N LEU A 536 1.91 18.18 10.75
CA LEU A 536 1.41 18.09 12.12
C LEU A 536 1.47 19.43 12.86
N GLU A 537 2.56 20.20 12.71
CA GLU A 537 2.64 21.56 13.26
C GLU A 537 1.60 22.50 12.65
N TRP A 538 1.33 22.38 11.35
CA TRP A 538 0.27 23.15 10.70
C TRP A 538 -1.12 22.85 11.28
N GLN A 539 -1.43 21.57 11.49
CA GLN A 539 -2.67 21.12 12.11
C GLN A 539 -2.76 21.53 13.60
N ASN A 540 -1.63 21.79 14.24
CA ASN A 540 -1.56 22.22 15.62
C ASN A 540 -1.82 23.72 15.77
N GLY A 541 -3.09 24.10 15.90
CA GLY A 541 -3.50 25.44 16.35
C GLY A 541 -3.06 26.58 15.42
N GLY A 542 -2.91 26.30 14.13
CA GLY A 542 -2.50 27.28 13.12
C GLY A 542 -0.99 27.43 12.96
N GLY A 543 -0.18 26.42 13.32
CA GLY A 543 1.29 26.44 13.19
C GLY A 543 2.04 26.56 14.51
N ARG A 544 1.42 26.24 15.66
CA ARG A 544 2.09 26.24 16.96
C ARG A 544 3.18 25.16 16.97
N GLN A 545 4.39 25.57 17.34
CA GLN A 545 5.56 24.70 17.32
C GLN A 545 5.37 23.48 18.22
N LEU A 546 5.75 22.32 17.68
CA LEU A 546 5.77 21.05 18.37
C LEU A 546 7.22 20.59 18.59
N LYS A 547 7.36 19.69 19.56
CA LYS A 547 8.58 18.93 19.83
C LYS A 547 8.28 17.44 19.72
N LEU A 548 9.12 16.69 19.00
CA LEU A 548 9.03 15.23 18.90
C LEU A 548 9.73 14.57 20.11
N ILE A 549 9.10 14.64 21.28
CA ILE A 549 9.71 14.21 22.54
C ILE A 549 9.76 12.67 22.73
N GLY A 550 8.92 11.91 22.02
CA GLY A 550 8.88 10.44 22.15
C GLY A 550 8.16 9.93 23.40
N PHE A 551 8.06 8.60 23.53
CA PHE A 551 7.43 7.94 24.67
C PHE A 551 8.34 8.01 25.91
N PRO A 552 7.76 8.24 27.11
CA PRO A 552 8.52 8.44 28.33
C PRO A 552 9.41 7.25 28.68
N SER A 553 10.60 7.53 29.22
CA SER A 553 11.55 6.49 29.61
C SER A 553 11.24 5.88 30.97
N GLY A 554 11.53 4.59 31.09
CA GLY A 554 11.39 3.84 32.35
C GLY A 554 12.65 3.83 33.21
N ASN A 555 13.81 4.16 32.67
CA ASN A 555 15.12 4.05 33.33
C ASN A 555 16.04 5.21 32.86
N GLU A 556 17.36 5.05 33.00
CA GLU A 556 18.35 6.07 32.55
C GLU A 556 18.36 6.33 31.03
N ARG A 557 17.55 5.60 30.24
CA ARG A 557 17.35 5.89 28.82
C ARG A 557 16.61 7.20 28.60
N VAL A 558 16.80 7.79 27.42
CA VAL A 558 15.98 8.92 26.96
C VAL A 558 14.61 8.46 26.50
N SER A 559 13.64 9.38 26.46
CA SER A 559 12.39 9.15 25.76
C SER A 559 12.63 8.91 24.28
N ALA A 560 11.82 8.05 23.67
CA ALA A 560 12.10 7.56 22.33
C ALA A 560 10.80 7.32 21.54
N GLY A 561 10.83 7.62 20.25
CA GLY A 561 9.86 7.08 19.30
C GLY A 561 10.14 5.61 19.01
N ILE A 562 9.20 4.90 18.40
CA ILE A 562 9.29 3.46 18.11
C ILE A 562 9.40 3.26 16.61
N MET A 563 10.53 2.75 16.15
CA MET A 563 10.78 2.48 14.74
C MET A 563 9.83 1.39 14.21
N SER A 564 9.40 1.59 12.97
CA SER A 564 8.59 0.66 12.20
C SER A 564 9.22 0.51 10.83
N TYR A 565 9.69 -0.69 10.53
CA TYR A 565 10.33 -1.00 9.26
C TYR A 565 9.32 -1.52 8.24
N GLY A 566 9.61 -1.27 6.96
CA GLY A 566 8.87 -1.88 5.86
C GLY A 566 9.05 -3.41 5.80
N SER A 567 8.27 -4.06 4.94
CA SER A 567 8.42 -5.50 4.74
C SER A 567 9.81 -5.85 4.18
N LEU A 568 10.25 -7.09 4.46
CA LEU A 568 11.56 -7.63 4.07
C LEU A 568 11.41 -8.97 3.36
N VAL A 569 12.34 -9.23 2.45
CA VAL A 569 12.53 -10.54 1.80
C VAL A 569 13.91 -11.08 2.12
N ALA A 570 14.00 -12.41 2.21
CA ALA A 570 15.25 -13.13 2.40
C ALA A 570 15.32 -14.32 1.45
N ILE A 571 16.55 -14.79 1.19
CA ILE A 571 16.82 -15.98 0.38
C ILE A 571 16.63 -17.21 1.28
N THR A 572 15.95 -18.23 0.80
CA THR A 572 15.82 -19.48 1.56
C THR A 572 17.09 -20.32 1.45
N ALA A 573 17.44 -21.01 2.54
CA ALA A 573 18.59 -21.91 2.58
C ALA A 573 18.45 -23.10 1.59
N ALA A 574 17.20 -23.45 1.24
CA ALA A 574 16.85 -24.54 0.35
C ALA A 574 16.92 -24.20 -1.14
N SER A 575 17.03 -22.91 -1.51
CA SER A 575 17.11 -22.50 -2.92
C SER A 575 18.31 -23.14 -3.61
N GLU A 576 18.09 -23.66 -4.82
CA GLU A 576 19.15 -24.12 -5.72
C GLU A 576 19.75 -22.94 -6.53
N TYR A 577 19.10 -21.77 -6.50
CA TYR A 577 19.41 -20.60 -7.33
C TYR A 577 19.87 -19.39 -6.50
N LYS A 578 20.67 -19.62 -5.45
CA LYS A 578 21.07 -18.60 -4.47
C LYS A 578 21.74 -17.36 -5.08
N ASP A 579 22.61 -17.55 -6.08
CA ASP A 579 23.26 -16.42 -6.76
C ASP A 579 22.25 -15.55 -7.52
N ALA A 580 21.28 -16.16 -8.20
CA ALA A 580 20.20 -15.43 -8.90
C ALA A 580 19.22 -14.78 -7.90
N ALA A 581 18.92 -15.45 -6.78
CA ALA A 581 18.12 -14.88 -5.71
C ALA A 581 18.85 -13.71 -5.01
N TRP A 582 20.18 -13.76 -4.91
CA TRP A 582 21.02 -12.66 -4.44
C TRP A 582 20.99 -11.47 -5.40
N GLU A 583 21.07 -11.67 -6.72
CA GLU A 583 20.95 -10.56 -7.68
C GLU A 583 19.64 -9.77 -7.47
N PHE A 584 18.53 -10.46 -7.19
CA PHE A 584 17.27 -9.84 -6.83
C PHE A 584 17.34 -9.12 -5.47
N LEU A 585 17.83 -9.80 -4.43
CA LEU A 585 17.90 -9.23 -3.08
C LEU A 585 18.85 -8.02 -3.02
N GLU A 586 19.98 -8.06 -3.71
CA GLU A 586 20.93 -6.95 -3.83
C GLU A 586 20.26 -5.72 -4.46
N ALA A 587 19.44 -5.91 -5.50
CA ALA A 587 18.67 -4.83 -6.11
C ALA A 587 17.69 -4.22 -5.10
N VAL A 588 17.00 -5.04 -4.31
CA VAL A 588 16.12 -4.56 -3.22
C VAL A 588 16.93 -3.79 -2.18
N LEU A 589 17.97 -4.38 -1.61
CA LEU A 589 18.77 -3.79 -0.53
C LEU A 589 19.52 -2.52 -0.94
N SER A 590 19.90 -2.39 -2.21
CA SER A 590 20.55 -1.17 -2.74
C SER A 590 19.67 0.08 -2.64
N ARG A 591 18.36 -0.09 -2.42
CA ARG A 591 17.42 1.02 -2.25
C ARG A 591 17.60 1.82 -0.98
N ALA A 592 18.26 1.24 0.02
CA ALA A 592 18.64 1.99 1.21
C ALA A 592 19.51 3.22 0.86
N PHE A 593 20.22 3.20 -0.27
CA PHE A 593 21.20 4.23 -0.66
C PHE A 593 20.65 5.28 -1.64
N ILE A 594 19.34 5.26 -1.94
CA ILE A 594 18.69 6.26 -2.79
C ILE A 594 17.40 6.75 -2.13
N GLU A 595 16.79 7.82 -2.67
CA GLU A 595 15.54 8.38 -2.15
C GLU A 595 14.40 7.35 -2.19
N SER A 596 13.56 7.34 -1.15
CA SER A 596 12.47 6.37 -1.02
C SER A 596 11.35 6.64 -2.01
N GLU A 597 10.91 5.60 -2.71
CA GLU A 597 9.72 5.66 -3.58
C GLU A 597 8.41 5.69 -2.81
N SER A 598 8.40 5.18 -1.56
CA SER A 598 7.20 5.18 -0.71
C SER A 598 7.00 6.48 0.06
N GLY A 599 7.92 7.45 -0.09
CA GLY A 599 7.97 8.67 0.72
C GLY A 599 8.45 8.45 2.16
N GLN A 600 8.75 7.21 2.56
CA GLN A 600 9.27 6.91 3.90
C GLN A 600 10.74 7.31 4.08
N PHE A 601 11.21 7.42 5.33
CA PHE A 601 12.64 7.58 5.60
C PHE A 601 13.44 6.37 5.10
N VAL A 602 14.67 6.60 4.66
CA VAL A 602 15.58 5.58 4.13
C VAL A 602 16.66 5.24 5.15
N THR A 603 17.11 3.98 5.17
CA THR A 603 18.09 3.51 6.16
C THR A 603 19.55 3.81 5.83
N GLY A 604 19.84 4.24 4.59
CA GLY A 604 21.17 4.73 4.21
C GLY A 604 21.41 6.15 4.68
N LYS A 605 22.51 6.38 5.40
CA LYS A 605 22.85 7.65 6.06
C LYS A 605 22.91 8.82 5.09
N GLU A 606 23.63 8.65 3.97
CA GLU A 606 23.81 9.71 2.98
C GLU A 606 22.49 10.04 2.28
N ALA A 607 21.69 9.03 1.95
CA ALA A 607 20.40 9.22 1.32
C ALA A 607 19.39 9.89 2.27
N LEU A 608 19.40 9.51 3.56
CA LEU A 608 18.58 10.14 4.59
C LEU A 608 18.94 11.62 4.78
N GLU A 609 20.23 11.95 4.90
CA GLU A 609 20.63 13.35 5.04
C GLU A 609 20.36 14.16 3.77
N ALA A 610 20.48 13.55 2.59
CA ALA A 610 20.14 14.22 1.33
C ALA A 610 18.64 14.54 1.25
N THR A 611 17.76 13.62 1.66
CA THR A 611 16.31 13.89 1.67
C THR A 611 15.97 14.95 2.70
N LEU A 612 16.48 14.86 3.93
CA LEU A 612 16.28 15.88 4.97
C LEU A 612 16.78 17.27 4.55
N ALA A 613 17.93 17.36 3.86
CA ALA A 613 18.47 18.62 3.36
C ALA A 613 17.63 19.23 2.24
N LYS A 614 17.04 18.40 1.38
CA LYS A 614 16.14 18.85 0.29
C LYS A 614 14.88 19.52 0.85
N GLU A 615 14.39 19.12 2.03
CA GLU A 615 13.15 19.66 2.60
C GLU A 615 13.21 21.13 3.00
N VAL A 616 14.41 21.67 3.24
CA VAL A 616 14.60 23.11 3.54
C VAL A 616 14.80 23.96 2.28
N GLU A 617 14.96 23.33 1.11
CA GLU A 617 15.15 24.04 -0.14
C GLU A 617 13.82 24.51 -0.73
N LYS A 618 13.84 25.69 -1.36
CA LYS A 618 12.70 26.21 -2.10
C LYS A 618 12.76 25.71 -3.54
N GLU A 619 11.72 25.01 -3.98
CA GLU A 619 11.59 24.54 -5.36
C GLU A 619 11.03 25.64 -6.29
N TYR A 620 11.42 25.59 -7.56
CA TYR A 620 11.05 26.57 -8.57
C TYR A 620 10.68 25.86 -9.87
N LEU A 621 9.62 26.35 -10.51
CA LEU A 621 9.12 25.80 -11.76
C LEU A 621 10.21 25.82 -12.84
N LYS A 622 10.30 24.71 -13.57
CA LYS A 622 11.15 24.59 -14.75
C LYS A 622 10.30 24.29 -15.98
N ASP A 623 10.68 24.85 -17.12
CA ASP A 623 10.07 24.55 -18.41
C ASP A 623 10.49 23.15 -18.92
N SER A 624 9.93 22.72 -20.05
CA SER A 624 10.21 21.43 -20.66
C SER A 624 11.68 21.22 -21.06
N ASP A 625 12.45 22.31 -21.18
CA ASP A 625 13.88 22.29 -21.51
C ASP A 625 14.76 22.36 -20.24
N GLY A 626 14.15 22.38 -19.04
CA GLY A 626 14.82 22.41 -17.75
C GLY A 626 15.26 23.80 -17.28
N ASN A 627 14.85 24.88 -17.95
CA ASN A 627 15.16 26.25 -17.53
C ASN A 627 14.13 26.75 -16.51
N TYR A 628 14.53 27.62 -15.58
CA TYR A 628 13.60 28.21 -14.63
C TYR A 628 12.55 29.07 -15.34
N VAL A 629 11.29 28.88 -14.99
CA VAL A 629 10.20 29.77 -15.40
C VAL A 629 10.34 31.06 -14.60
N LEU A 630 10.33 32.20 -15.30
CA LEU A 630 10.48 33.51 -14.72
C LEU A 630 9.15 34.28 -14.80
N ASP A 631 8.87 35.09 -13.79
CA ASP A 631 7.74 36.02 -13.79
C ASP A 631 8.02 37.26 -14.68
N GLU A 632 7.05 38.19 -14.71
CA GLU A 632 7.14 39.44 -15.47
C GLU A 632 8.29 40.37 -15.05
N ASN A 633 8.85 40.18 -13.85
CA ASN A 633 9.99 40.93 -13.32
C ASN A 633 11.33 40.21 -13.53
N GLY A 634 11.31 38.97 -14.03
CA GLY A 634 12.49 38.13 -14.22
C GLY A 634 12.87 37.31 -12.98
N ASP A 635 12.00 37.25 -11.97
CA ASP A 635 12.20 36.43 -10.77
C ASP A 635 11.71 35.00 -11.01
N LYS A 636 12.38 34.01 -10.40
CA LYS A 636 11.99 32.60 -10.54
C LYS A 636 10.63 32.35 -9.90
N ILE A 637 9.75 31.68 -10.62
CA ILE A 637 8.44 31.28 -10.10
C ILE A 637 8.63 30.05 -9.20
N ALA A 638 8.17 30.15 -7.96
CA ALA A 638 8.21 29.03 -7.02
C ALA A 638 7.30 27.89 -7.51
N ASP A 639 7.78 26.66 -7.36
CA ASP A 639 6.95 25.47 -7.56
C ASP A 639 6.17 25.24 -6.27
N VAL A 640 4.90 25.63 -6.27
CA VAL A 640 4.08 25.69 -5.06
C VAL A 640 2.97 24.65 -5.16
N THR A 641 3.17 23.55 -4.45
CA THR A 641 2.10 22.60 -4.17
C THR A 641 1.13 23.22 -3.18
N TYR A 642 -0.18 23.10 -3.43
CA TYR A 642 -1.20 23.54 -2.49
C TYR A 642 -1.88 22.33 -1.83
N VAL A 643 -1.91 22.31 -0.49
CA VAL A 643 -2.66 21.31 0.29
C VAL A 643 -3.76 22.03 1.07
N ASN A 644 -5.01 21.63 0.87
CA ASN A 644 -6.21 22.26 1.46
C ASN A 644 -6.23 23.80 1.31
N GLY A 645 -5.85 24.29 0.13
CA GLY A 645 -5.87 25.73 -0.20
C GLY A 645 -4.72 26.56 0.37
N ARG A 646 -3.66 25.92 0.92
CA ARG A 646 -2.43 26.60 1.36
C ARG A 646 -1.21 26.11 0.61
N ALA A 647 -0.31 27.04 0.30
CA ALA A 647 1.01 26.75 -0.24
C ALA A 647 1.81 25.90 0.76
N VAL A 648 2.36 24.79 0.30
CA VAL A 648 3.37 24.01 1.03
C VAL A 648 4.66 24.81 1.00
N GLU A 649 5.12 25.23 2.18
CA GLU A 649 6.38 25.97 2.31
C GLU A 649 7.54 25.01 2.60
N PRO A 650 8.78 25.38 2.26
CA PRO A 650 9.96 24.64 2.71
C PRO A 650 9.98 24.49 4.23
N MET A 651 10.47 23.35 4.72
CA MET A 651 10.64 23.15 6.15
C MET A 651 11.69 24.12 6.71
N THR A 652 11.52 24.51 7.96
CA THR A 652 12.56 25.24 8.70
C THR A 652 13.66 24.27 9.14
N THR A 653 14.89 24.77 9.30
CA THR A 653 16.01 23.97 9.83
C THR A 653 15.66 23.33 11.18
N ARG A 654 14.94 24.06 12.06
CA ARG A 654 14.45 23.50 13.34
C ARG A 654 13.59 22.26 13.12
N GLN A 655 12.63 22.29 12.19
CA GLN A 655 11.75 21.14 11.98
C GLN A 655 12.52 19.92 11.49
N VAL A 656 13.51 20.12 10.62
CA VAL A 656 14.38 19.03 10.16
C VAL A 656 15.27 18.51 11.29
N ASP A 657 15.81 19.39 12.14
CA ASP A 657 16.63 18.99 13.29
C ASP A 657 15.82 18.21 14.34
N GLU A 658 14.55 18.57 14.56
CA GLU A 658 13.62 17.84 15.43
C GLU A 658 13.36 16.42 14.89
N VAL A 659 13.11 16.29 13.59
CA VAL A 659 12.93 14.97 12.94
C VAL A 659 14.20 14.15 13.03
N ARG A 660 15.37 14.74 12.74
CA ARG A 660 16.67 14.06 12.83
C ARG A 660 16.92 13.53 14.24
N THR A 661 16.74 14.38 15.25
CA THR A 661 16.95 14.00 16.67
C THR A 661 15.98 12.89 17.09
N ALA A 662 14.72 12.97 16.65
CA ALA A 662 13.74 11.92 16.93
C ALA A 662 14.10 10.57 16.29
N ILE A 663 14.66 10.58 15.07
CA ILE A 663 15.17 9.38 14.39
C ILE A 663 16.36 8.79 15.15
N GLU A 664 17.33 9.62 15.56
CA GLU A 664 18.51 9.19 16.31
C GLU A 664 18.15 8.52 17.64
N ASN A 665 17.13 9.04 18.34
CA ASN A 665 16.67 8.51 19.62
C ASN A 665 15.70 7.33 19.49
N ALA A 666 15.05 7.13 18.34
CA ALA A 666 14.01 6.13 18.16
C ALA A 666 14.52 4.70 18.42
N VAL A 667 13.68 3.88 19.04
CA VAL A 667 13.97 2.48 19.42
C VAL A 667 13.17 1.48 18.61
N PHE A 668 13.71 0.28 18.42
CA PHE A 668 13.00 -0.80 17.74
C PHE A 668 12.55 -1.89 18.73
N TYR A 669 11.29 -2.31 18.64
CA TYR A 669 10.72 -3.40 19.43
C TYR A 669 10.79 -4.74 18.70
N ASN A 670 10.92 -5.82 19.45
CA ASN A 670 10.49 -7.17 19.09
C ASN A 670 9.10 -7.46 19.69
N ASN A 671 8.50 -8.65 19.45
CA ASN A 671 7.18 -8.93 20.03
C ASN A 671 7.22 -9.16 21.53
N LEU A 672 8.33 -9.63 22.10
CA LEU A 672 8.41 -9.85 23.54
C LEU A 672 8.17 -8.54 24.30
N GLU A 673 8.77 -7.42 23.88
CA GLU A 673 8.44 -6.12 24.51
C GLU A 673 6.96 -5.77 24.33
N ARG A 674 6.39 -5.96 23.11
CA ARG A 674 4.98 -5.69 22.83
C ARG A 674 4.04 -6.53 23.69
N ASP A 675 4.33 -7.81 23.84
CA ASP A 675 3.52 -8.77 24.58
C ASP A 675 3.58 -8.45 26.08
N CYS A 676 4.76 -8.11 26.60
CA CYS A 676 4.90 -7.62 27.97
C CYS A 676 4.11 -6.32 28.19
N ILE A 677 4.21 -5.35 27.27
CA ILE A 677 3.42 -4.10 27.33
C ILE A 677 1.92 -4.40 27.27
N ALA A 678 1.49 -5.30 26.38
CA ALA A 678 0.09 -5.67 26.23
C ALA A 678 -0.47 -6.32 27.51
N ILE A 679 0.29 -7.20 28.15
CA ILE A 679 -0.05 -7.78 29.47
C ILE A 679 -0.23 -6.66 30.51
N VAL A 680 0.74 -5.75 30.61
CA VAL A 680 0.69 -4.64 31.57
C VAL A 680 -0.55 -3.78 31.35
N CYS A 681 -0.82 -3.39 30.10
CA CYS A 681 -1.94 -2.52 29.74
C CYS A 681 -3.29 -3.22 29.93
N GLU A 682 -3.41 -4.50 29.57
CA GLU A 682 -4.61 -5.32 29.76
C GLU A 682 -5.00 -5.36 31.25
N GLU A 683 -4.05 -5.69 32.11
CA GLU A 683 -4.30 -5.88 33.53
C GLU A 683 -4.49 -4.55 34.27
N ALA A 684 -3.74 -3.51 33.90
CA ALA A 684 -3.99 -2.16 34.40
C ALA A 684 -5.37 -1.63 33.98
N GLY A 685 -5.84 -2.00 32.79
CA GLY A 685 -7.20 -1.70 32.34
C GLY A 685 -8.27 -2.23 33.30
N MET A 686 -8.08 -3.43 33.84
CA MET A 686 -9.01 -4.03 34.82
C MET A 686 -9.04 -3.26 36.15
N LEU A 687 -7.91 -2.68 36.58
CA LEU A 687 -7.86 -1.79 37.74
C LEU A 687 -8.60 -0.48 37.46
N ILE A 688 -8.39 0.12 36.30
CA ILE A 688 -9.03 1.39 35.87
C ILE A 688 -10.56 1.26 35.84
N GLU A 689 -11.07 0.11 35.42
CA GLU A 689 -12.50 -0.22 35.40
C GLU A 689 -13.08 -0.56 36.80
N ASN A 690 -12.27 -0.46 37.86
CA ASN A 690 -12.60 -0.84 39.25
C ASN A 690 -12.98 -2.32 39.42
N ASN A 691 -12.49 -3.21 38.53
CA ASN A 691 -12.76 -4.63 38.59
C ASN A 691 -11.79 -5.42 39.47
N ARG A 692 -10.67 -4.81 39.91
CA ARG A 692 -9.63 -5.44 40.74
C ARG A 692 -8.98 -4.46 41.70
N THR A 693 -8.36 -4.99 42.75
CA THR A 693 -7.49 -4.19 43.62
C THR A 693 -6.11 -3.96 43.00
N ILE A 694 -5.40 -2.93 43.46
CA ILE A 694 -4.05 -2.65 42.98
C ILE A 694 -3.07 -3.79 43.31
N ASP A 695 -3.18 -4.40 44.50
CA ASP A 695 -2.31 -5.51 44.92
C ASP A 695 -2.50 -6.75 44.03
N GLU A 696 -3.76 -7.08 43.71
CA GLU A 696 -4.06 -8.18 42.79
C GLU A 696 -3.54 -7.88 41.38
N THR A 697 -3.68 -6.64 40.92
CA THR A 697 -3.25 -6.21 39.57
C THR A 697 -1.74 -6.33 39.41
N ILE A 698 -0.97 -5.79 40.37
CA ILE A 698 0.50 -5.86 40.37
C ILE A 698 0.98 -7.31 40.38
N ASN A 699 0.41 -8.14 41.25
CA ASN A 699 0.79 -9.55 41.36
C ASN A 699 0.53 -10.31 40.04
N ILE A 700 -0.60 -10.04 39.37
CA ILE A 700 -0.91 -10.68 38.08
C ILE A 700 0.03 -10.20 36.98
N ILE A 701 0.30 -8.90 36.89
CA ILE A 701 1.27 -8.34 35.93
C ILE A 701 2.64 -8.98 36.13
N GLN A 702 3.17 -8.96 37.35
CA GLN A 702 4.45 -9.56 37.71
C GLN A 702 4.53 -11.01 37.23
N ASN A 703 3.53 -11.83 37.55
CA ASN A 703 3.54 -13.25 37.21
C ASN A 703 3.37 -13.50 35.71
N ARG A 704 2.47 -12.79 35.02
CA ARG A 704 2.22 -12.98 33.59
C ARG A 704 3.42 -12.52 32.76
N VAL A 705 4.03 -11.39 33.11
CA VAL A 705 5.23 -10.91 32.42
C VAL A 705 6.41 -11.83 32.70
N GLN A 706 6.64 -12.25 33.95
CA GLN A 706 7.73 -13.20 34.23
C GLN A 706 7.53 -14.52 33.49
N LEU A 707 6.31 -15.05 33.43
CA LEU A 707 6.00 -16.26 32.65
C LEU A 707 6.34 -16.08 31.16
N MET A 708 5.99 -14.92 30.58
CA MET A 708 6.33 -14.59 29.19
C MET A 708 7.86 -14.55 28.96
N LEU A 709 8.62 -14.03 29.92
CA LEU A 709 10.09 -14.00 29.86
C LEU A 709 10.70 -15.40 30.01
N ASP A 710 10.12 -16.25 30.86
CA ASP A 710 10.57 -17.63 31.09
C ASP A 710 10.32 -18.55 29.87
N GLU A 711 9.35 -18.20 29.01
CA GLU A 711 8.98 -18.95 27.79
C GLU A 711 9.82 -18.57 26.54
N LYS A 712 10.73 -17.59 26.67
CA LYS A 712 11.58 -17.02 25.59
C LYS A 712 12.52 -18.02 24.91
#